data_AF-A0A847FI05-F1
#
_entry.id   AF-A0A847FI05-F1
#
_cell.length_a   1.000
_cell.length_b   1.000
_cell.length_c   1.000
_cell.angle_alpha   90.00
_cell.angle_beta   90.00
_cell.angle_gamma   90.00
#
_symmetry.space_group_name_H-M   'P 1'
#
loop_
_entity.id
_entity.type
_entity.pdbx_description
1 polymer ?
#
loop_
_entity_poly.entity_id
_entity_poly.type
_entity_poly.pdbx_seq_one_letter_code
_entity_poly.pdbx_strand_id
1 'polypeptide(L)'
;MTIKDYAIDCLAYTALKALGPLFRLLPPEECLKVGALLGDVFYVLDRGHRAKVYDNIRTALGGRLRPEEIRKECRGFYRSYGQNLAELFLIPLIDEEYLRRYITVEGMENLRAAFAAGKGVLLTGVHEGNWELSNIICAVLGLPFNLFVREQRYPLLGKLLNGYRRQKGCRIIERGQELRRLLEVLRMNEAVGISADQGGRGGIRVDFFGREASMSAGAVKIAMKYGAAVIPVFYERLRGPYTRIRLLGPLEVKRSGDDEKDIRENLQGLTRVFEKLITSAPREYLWMYKVWKYGRQRRVLILSDGKAGHLRQSQGMALLVREVMRGKGYFPEVLEEEVKVGARQRFFLSLAALLGGKDFACGRLWGLPGMRFLYDRLGRKKYDVIISAGSSLGALNLLLGRDNRCASITVMRPSWVSLGAFRLAVIPAHDRPAQARNVVVTYCALNPVGAEYLARAAEGLLPLAVKPLRKFNLGFLVGGNTRGFKLEEMAVAEAIAGLKKAALSLDAGVMVSSSRRTPPAIENLLRREFSSYERKALLVLANEFNPPDTVGGILALCDAVVITPESISMVSEAAASGKRLLVMDSPLLPAKHKRFLEGLSSRGLIRVFAPGEMGRALSSPADGASAEAGRDDREEILKRLDALL
;
A
#
# COMPACT_ATOMS: atom_id res chain seq x y z
N MET A 1 -30.64 4.84 -11.21
CA MET A 1 -29.78 4.19 -12.23
C MET A 1 -29.48 5.21 -13.31
N THR A 2 -28.24 5.28 -13.84
CA THR A 2 -27.93 6.24 -14.93
C THR A 2 -28.48 5.74 -16.27
N ILE A 3 -28.67 6.62 -17.27
CA ILE A 3 -29.08 6.23 -18.63
C ILE A 3 -28.13 5.18 -19.22
N LYS A 4 -26.82 5.36 -18.99
CA LYS A 4 -25.79 4.42 -19.40
C LYS A 4 -25.98 3.04 -18.74
N ASP A 5 -26.24 3.02 -17.44
CA ASP A 5 -26.47 1.76 -16.71
C ASP A 5 -27.72 1.04 -17.23
N TYR A 6 -28.79 1.78 -17.54
CA TYR A 6 -30.01 1.21 -18.09
C TYR A 6 -29.78 0.63 -19.49
N ALA A 7 -29.08 1.35 -20.37
CA ALA A 7 -28.75 0.85 -21.70
C ALA A 7 -27.89 -0.43 -21.64
N ILE A 8 -26.92 -0.48 -20.72
CA ILE A 8 -26.12 -1.69 -20.47
C ILE A 8 -27.02 -2.84 -20.00
N ASP A 9 -27.93 -2.59 -19.06
CA ASP A 9 -28.87 -3.61 -18.55
C ASP A 9 -29.75 -4.17 -19.69
N CYS A 10 -30.35 -3.30 -20.51
CA CYS A 10 -31.18 -3.70 -21.65
C CYS A 10 -30.39 -4.50 -22.70
N LEU A 11 -29.20 -4.03 -23.10
CA LEU A 11 -28.36 -4.70 -24.09
C LEU A 11 -27.89 -6.06 -23.59
N ALA A 12 -27.38 -6.13 -22.36
CA ALA A 12 -26.92 -7.36 -21.76
C ALA A 12 -28.07 -8.35 -21.56
N TYR A 13 -29.23 -7.89 -21.07
CA TYR A 13 -30.42 -8.72 -20.91
C TYR A 13 -30.84 -9.36 -22.25
N THR A 14 -30.97 -8.54 -23.31
CA THR A 14 -31.39 -9.02 -24.63
C THR A 14 -30.37 -10.00 -25.21
N ALA A 15 -29.07 -9.69 -25.11
CA ALA A 15 -28.00 -10.56 -25.59
C ALA A 15 -28.00 -11.91 -24.86
N LEU A 16 -28.05 -11.93 -23.52
CA LEU A 16 -28.06 -13.17 -22.75
C LEU A 16 -29.32 -13.99 -23.01
N LYS A 17 -30.49 -13.36 -23.14
CA LYS A 17 -31.75 -14.04 -23.46
C LYS A 17 -31.74 -14.68 -24.84
N ALA A 18 -31.11 -14.04 -25.83
CA ALA A 18 -30.95 -14.57 -27.18
C ALA A 18 -29.89 -15.69 -27.27
N LEU A 19 -28.79 -15.58 -26.52
CA LEU A 19 -27.72 -16.58 -26.50
C LEU A 19 -28.12 -17.86 -25.76
N GLY A 20 -28.94 -17.76 -24.71
CA GLY A 20 -29.29 -18.90 -23.87
C GLY A 20 -29.86 -20.13 -24.62
N PRO A 21 -30.83 -19.98 -25.55
CA PRO A 21 -31.27 -21.09 -26.41
C PRO A 21 -30.15 -21.72 -27.24
N LEU A 22 -29.25 -20.91 -27.82
CA LEU A 22 -28.16 -21.40 -28.68
C LEU A 22 -27.17 -22.25 -27.87
N PHE A 23 -26.81 -21.80 -26.66
CA PHE A 23 -25.94 -22.56 -25.76
C PHE A 23 -26.54 -23.90 -25.33
N ARG A 24 -27.87 -24.00 -25.26
CA ARG A 24 -28.59 -25.24 -24.91
C ARG A 24 -28.68 -26.26 -26.04
N LEU A 25 -28.39 -25.88 -27.28
CA LEU A 25 -28.30 -26.80 -28.41
C LEU A 25 -26.96 -27.56 -28.43
N LEU A 26 -25.95 -27.06 -27.71
CA LEU A 26 -24.63 -27.67 -27.63
C LEU A 26 -24.55 -28.69 -26.48
N PRO A 27 -23.79 -29.79 -26.64
CA PRO A 27 -23.43 -30.63 -25.51
C PRO A 27 -22.76 -29.82 -24.38
N PRO A 28 -22.98 -30.12 -23.09
CA PRO A 28 -22.42 -29.37 -21.97
C PRO A 28 -20.90 -29.17 -22.03
N GLU A 29 -20.17 -30.17 -22.53
CA GLU A 29 -18.71 -30.09 -22.70
C GLU A 29 -18.30 -29.02 -23.74
N GLU A 30 -18.99 -28.94 -24.87
CA GLU A 30 -18.73 -27.94 -25.92
C GLU A 30 -19.13 -26.55 -25.49
N CYS A 31 -20.29 -26.43 -24.83
CA CYS A 31 -20.75 -25.19 -24.19
C CYS A 31 -19.66 -24.59 -23.27
N LEU A 32 -18.99 -25.44 -22.47
CA LEU A 32 -17.94 -24.99 -21.56
C LEU A 32 -16.59 -24.74 -22.24
N LYS A 33 -16.31 -25.36 -23.39
CA LYS A 33 -15.17 -24.95 -24.22
C LYS A 33 -15.39 -23.54 -24.76
N VAL A 34 -16.59 -23.24 -25.26
CA VAL A 34 -16.97 -21.88 -25.70
C VAL A 34 -16.86 -20.89 -24.54
N GLY A 35 -17.39 -21.24 -23.36
CA GLY A 35 -17.25 -20.41 -22.15
C GLY A 35 -15.78 -20.13 -21.79
N ALA A 36 -14.90 -21.12 -21.87
CA ALA A 36 -13.47 -20.93 -21.60
C ALA A 36 -12.80 -20.00 -22.63
N LEU A 37 -13.17 -20.11 -23.92
CA LEU A 37 -12.68 -19.22 -24.98
C LEU A 37 -13.15 -17.77 -24.77
N LEU A 38 -14.41 -17.56 -24.38
CA LEU A 38 -14.91 -16.24 -23.99
C LEU A 38 -14.13 -15.69 -22.78
N GLY A 39 -13.81 -16.55 -21.81
CA GLY A 39 -12.91 -16.22 -20.71
C GLY A 39 -11.54 -15.74 -21.17
N ASP A 40 -10.93 -16.40 -22.16
CA ASP A 40 -9.65 -15.96 -22.73
C ASP A 40 -9.74 -14.59 -23.41
N VAL A 41 -10.84 -14.30 -24.10
CA VAL A 41 -11.12 -12.98 -24.69
C VAL A 41 -11.21 -11.93 -23.57
N PHE A 42 -11.98 -12.19 -22.52
CA PHE A 42 -12.08 -11.30 -21.36
C PHE A 42 -10.75 -11.09 -20.66
N TYR A 43 -9.92 -12.13 -20.54
CA TYR A 43 -8.58 -12.01 -19.97
C TYR A 43 -7.72 -11.01 -20.75
N VAL A 44 -7.80 -10.97 -22.08
CA VAL A 44 -7.02 -10.04 -22.90
C VAL A 44 -7.55 -8.60 -22.79
N LEU A 45 -8.87 -8.43 -22.85
CA LEU A 45 -9.55 -7.13 -22.91
C LEU A 45 -9.67 -6.44 -21.54
N ASP A 46 -10.00 -7.18 -20.47
CA ASP A 46 -10.23 -6.64 -19.13
C ASP A 46 -8.93 -6.47 -18.34
N ARG A 47 -8.05 -5.60 -18.86
CA ARG A 47 -6.71 -5.37 -18.30
C ARG A 47 -6.75 -4.93 -16.83
N GLY A 48 -7.77 -4.12 -16.47
CA GLY A 48 -7.93 -3.55 -15.13
C GLY A 48 -8.32 -4.60 -14.08
N HIS A 49 -9.32 -5.43 -14.35
CA HIS A 49 -9.65 -6.53 -13.44
C HIS A 49 -8.60 -7.63 -13.48
N ARG A 50 -7.97 -7.90 -14.63
CA ARG A 50 -6.89 -8.89 -14.71
C ARG A 50 -5.74 -8.55 -13.78
N ALA A 51 -5.31 -7.29 -13.76
CA ALA A 51 -4.26 -6.86 -12.83
C ALA A 51 -4.69 -6.97 -11.36
N LYS A 52 -5.99 -6.78 -11.05
CA LYS A 52 -6.52 -6.98 -9.70
C LYS A 52 -6.57 -8.46 -9.30
N VAL A 53 -7.01 -9.34 -10.21
CA VAL A 53 -7.00 -10.79 -10.01
C VAL A 53 -5.57 -11.27 -9.74
N TYR A 54 -4.61 -10.80 -10.54
CA TYR A 54 -3.19 -11.07 -10.32
C TYR A 54 -2.70 -10.61 -8.94
N ASP A 55 -3.00 -9.36 -8.58
CA ASP A 55 -2.60 -8.79 -7.30
C ASP A 55 -3.21 -9.56 -6.10
N ASN A 56 -4.46 -10.00 -6.21
CA ASN A 56 -5.11 -10.79 -5.17
C ASN A 56 -4.54 -12.21 -5.05
N ILE A 57 -4.36 -12.93 -6.16
CA ILE A 57 -3.73 -14.27 -6.15
C ILE A 57 -2.29 -14.16 -5.64
N ARG A 58 -1.53 -13.15 -6.06
CA ARG A 58 -0.18 -12.88 -5.55
C ARG A 58 -0.18 -12.61 -4.05
N THR A 59 -1.14 -11.84 -3.55
CA THR A 59 -1.27 -11.55 -2.12
C THR A 59 -1.54 -12.83 -1.33
N ALA A 60 -2.41 -13.71 -1.84
CA ALA A 60 -2.76 -14.98 -1.17
C ALA A 60 -1.67 -16.06 -1.28
N LEU A 61 -1.06 -16.18 -2.46
CA LEU A 61 -0.26 -17.36 -2.86
C LEU A 61 1.15 -17.03 -3.36
N GLY A 62 1.60 -15.77 -3.33
CA GLY A 62 2.93 -15.37 -3.83
C GLY A 62 4.12 -15.92 -3.04
N GLY A 63 3.88 -16.43 -1.83
CA GLY A 63 4.86 -17.22 -1.07
C GLY A 63 5.08 -18.63 -1.65
N ARG A 64 4.06 -19.18 -2.34
CA ARG A 64 4.05 -20.56 -2.87
C ARG A 64 4.22 -20.62 -4.38
N LEU A 65 3.66 -19.64 -5.10
CA LEU A 65 3.64 -19.60 -6.57
C LEU A 65 4.59 -18.55 -7.11
N ARG A 66 5.26 -18.88 -8.20
CA ARG A 66 6.07 -17.95 -8.99
C ARG A 66 5.15 -17.02 -9.80
N PRO A 67 5.65 -15.84 -10.21
CA PRO A 67 4.87 -14.88 -11.00
C PRO A 67 4.23 -15.44 -12.29
N GLU A 68 4.88 -16.40 -12.94
CA GLU A 68 4.35 -17.10 -14.11
C GLU A 68 3.18 -18.02 -13.77
N GLU A 69 3.28 -18.76 -12.66
CA GLU A 69 2.22 -19.65 -12.16
C GLU A 69 1.01 -18.82 -11.72
N ILE A 70 1.24 -17.67 -11.08
CA ILE A 70 0.16 -16.73 -10.74
C ILE A 70 -0.55 -16.24 -12.02
N ARG A 71 0.20 -15.89 -13.08
CA ARG A 71 -0.42 -15.49 -14.37
C ARG A 71 -1.21 -16.63 -15.01
N LYS A 72 -0.75 -17.88 -14.87
CA LYS A 72 -1.48 -19.07 -15.32
C LYS A 72 -2.79 -19.24 -14.54
N GLU A 73 -2.76 -19.12 -13.21
CA GLU A 73 -3.98 -19.17 -12.39
C GLU A 73 -4.91 -17.98 -12.67
N CYS A 74 -4.38 -16.79 -12.96
CA CYS A 74 -5.20 -15.66 -13.40
C CYS A 74 -5.96 -15.99 -14.69
N ARG A 75 -5.28 -16.53 -15.71
CA ARG A 75 -5.93 -16.91 -16.96
C ARG A 75 -6.91 -18.08 -16.74
N GLY A 76 -6.55 -19.03 -15.89
CA GLY A 76 -7.43 -20.10 -15.43
C GLY A 76 -8.72 -19.55 -14.79
N PHE A 77 -8.60 -18.53 -13.96
CA PHE A 77 -9.74 -17.87 -13.34
C PHE A 77 -10.69 -17.26 -14.37
N TYR A 78 -10.18 -16.56 -15.38
CA TYR A 78 -11.04 -16.02 -16.44
C TYR A 78 -11.73 -17.11 -17.27
N ARG A 79 -11.02 -18.21 -17.54
CA ARG A 79 -11.61 -19.39 -18.21
C ARG A 79 -12.73 -20.00 -17.38
N SER A 80 -12.51 -20.25 -16.08
CA SER A 80 -13.55 -20.76 -15.18
C SER A 80 -14.71 -19.77 -15.07
N TYR A 81 -14.44 -18.47 -14.97
CA TYR A 81 -15.49 -17.44 -14.93
C TYR A 81 -16.35 -17.43 -16.20
N GLY A 82 -15.74 -17.55 -17.39
CA GLY A 82 -16.47 -17.70 -18.65
C GLY A 82 -17.26 -19.00 -18.74
N GLN A 83 -16.75 -20.10 -18.17
CA GLN A 83 -17.46 -21.37 -18.02
C GLN A 83 -18.67 -21.23 -17.09
N ASN A 84 -18.53 -20.56 -15.95
CA ASN A 84 -19.63 -20.32 -15.02
C ASN A 84 -20.76 -19.54 -15.70
N LEU A 85 -20.44 -18.55 -16.52
CA LEU A 85 -21.44 -17.82 -17.33
C LEU A 85 -22.15 -18.74 -18.34
N ALA A 86 -21.41 -19.64 -19.00
CA ALA A 86 -21.99 -20.59 -19.94
C ALA A 86 -22.93 -21.59 -19.24
N GLU A 87 -22.58 -22.05 -18.04
CA GLU A 87 -23.42 -22.96 -17.24
C GLU A 87 -24.72 -22.34 -16.78
N LEU A 88 -24.79 -21.02 -16.59
CA LEU A 88 -26.07 -20.36 -16.28
C LEU A 88 -27.11 -20.63 -17.37
N PHE A 89 -26.69 -20.71 -18.64
CA PHE A 89 -27.59 -21.06 -19.74
C PHE A 89 -28.03 -22.52 -19.72
N LEU A 90 -27.25 -23.41 -19.08
CA LEU A 90 -27.55 -24.83 -18.96
C LEU A 90 -28.50 -25.14 -17.81
N ILE A 91 -28.77 -24.21 -16.87
CA ILE A 91 -29.68 -24.40 -15.72
C ILE A 91 -31.01 -25.10 -16.09
N PRO A 92 -31.70 -24.75 -17.20
CA PRO A 92 -32.92 -25.44 -17.61
C PRO A 92 -32.75 -26.94 -17.85
N LEU A 93 -31.55 -27.38 -18.27
CA LEU A 93 -31.21 -28.77 -18.59
C LEU A 93 -30.68 -29.57 -17.39
N ILE A 94 -30.47 -28.94 -16.22
CA ILE A 94 -29.86 -29.62 -15.06
C ILE A 94 -30.90 -30.49 -14.34
N ASP A 95 -31.10 -31.73 -14.75
CA ASP A 95 -31.99 -32.70 -14.12
C ASP A 95 -31.22 -33.81 -13.37
N GLU A 96 -31.93 -34.86 -12.92
CA GLU A 96 -31.30 -36.00 -12.23
C GLU A 96 -30.26 -36.71 -13.09
N GLU A 97 -30.46 -36.76 -14.42
CA GLU A 97 -29.50 -37.37 -15.34
C GLU A 97 -28.24 -36.52 -15.48
N TYR A 98 -28.39 -35.20 -15.58
CA TYR A 98 -27.27 -34.28 -15.56
C TYR A 98 -26.44 -34.44 -14.28
N LEU A 99 -27.11 -34.48 -13.12
CA LEU A 99 -26.44 -34.66 -11.83
C LEU A 99 -25.68 -35.98 -11.77
N ARG A 100 -26.33 -37.10 -12.12
CA ARG A 100 -25.72 -38.43 -12.14
C ARG A 100 -24.48 -38.49 -13.04
N ARG A 101 -24.47 -37.76 -14.16
CA ARG A 101 -23.37 -37.77 -15.12
C ARG A 101 -22.22 -36.83 -14.75
N TYR A 102 -22.53 -35.64 -14.25
CA TYR A 102 -21.55 -34.54 -14.15
C TYR A 102 -21.27 -34.05 -12.73
N ILE A 103 -22.10 -34.38 -11.74
CA ILE A 103 -21.98 -33.86 -10.39
C ILE A 103 -21.65 -34.99 -9.41
N THR A 104 -20.55 -34.85 -8.68
CA THR A 104 -20.20 -35.73 -7.56
C THR A 104 -20.36 -34.96 -6.26
N VAL A 105 -21.18 -35.46 -5.33
CA VAL A 105 -21.37 -34.85 -4.01
C VAL A 105 -20.74 -35.74 -2.95
N GLU A 106 -19.73 -35.21 -2.26
CA GLU A 106 -19.03 -35.86 -1.14
C GLU A 106 -19.47 -35.22 0.18
N GLY A 107 -19.58 -36.02 1.25
CA GLY A 107 -19.93 -35.50 2.57
C GLY A 107 -21.43 -35.40 2.86
N MET A 108 -22.28 -36.11 2.10
CA MET A 108 -23.73 -36.10 2.30
C MET A 108 -24.15 -36.61 3.69
N GLU A 109 -23.34 -37.45 4.32
CA GLU A 109 -23.48 -37.90 5.70
C GLU A 109 -23.42 -36.74 6.71
N ASN A 110 -22.59 -35.72 6.47
CA ASN A 110 -22.51 -34.52 7.33
C ASN A 110 -23.81 -33.73 7.27
N LEU A 111 -24.38 -33.60 6.06
CA LEU A 111 -25.65 -32.92 5.87
C LEU A 111 -26.82 -33.68 6.50
N ARG A 112 -26.85 -35.01 6.35
CA ARG A 112 -27.85 -35.87 7.00
C ARG A 112 -27.77 -35.78 8.52
N ALA A 113 -26.56 -35.84 9.09
CA ALA A 113 -26.35 -35.69 10.53
C ALA A 113 -26.81 -34.30 11.04
N ALA A 114 -26.54 -33.24 10.28
CA ALA A 114 -26.97 -31.89 10.64
C ALA A 114 -28.50 -31.72 10.62
N PHE A 115 -29.19 -32.29 9.64
CA PHE A 115 -30.66 -32.29 9.61
C PHE A 115 -31.25 -33.12 10.76
N ALA A 116 -30.63 -34.25 11.12
CA ALA A 116 -31.07 -35.06 12.25
C ALA A 116 -31.06 -34.31 13.59
N ALA A 117 -30.22 -33.28 13.73
CA ALA A 117 -30.18 -32.42 14.91
C ALA A 117 -31.38 -31.45 15.04
N GLY A 118 -32.15 -31.24 13.97
CA GLY A 118 -33.43 -30.52 14.04
C GLY A 118 -33.33 -28.99 14.25
N LYS A 119 -32.18 -28.37 13.97
CA LYS A 119 -31.92 -26.93 14.20
C LYS A 119 -31.74 -26.10 12.92
N GLY A 120 -31.93 -26.72 11.75
CA GLY A 120 -31.64 -26.11 10.45
C GLY A 120 -30.15 -26.11 10.11
N VAL A 121 -29.85 -25.89 8.83
CA VAL A 121 -28.49 -26.02 8.28
C VAL A 121 -28.08 -24.77 7.51
N LEU A 122 -26.87 -24.28 7.74
CA LEU A 122 -26.24 -23.18 7.03
C LEU A 122 -25.12 -23.75 6.13
N LEU A 123 -25.43 -23.93 4.85
CA LEU A 123 -24.45 -24.29 3.83
C LEU A 123 -23.62 -23.05 3.50
N THR A 124 -22.43 -22.97 4.09
CA THR A 124 -21.62 -21.76 4.09
C THR A 124 -20.43 -21.90 3.18
N GLY A 125 -20.35 -21.07 2.14
CA GLY A 125 -19.27 -21.09 1.17
C GLY A 125 -18.57 -19.74 1.01
N VAL A 126 -17.68 -19.70 0.03
CA VAL A 126 -17.12 -18.47 -0.54
C VAL A 126 -17.56 -18.36 -1.99
N HIS A 127 -17.35 -17.22 -2.65
CA HIS A 127 -17.68 -17.07 -4.08
C HIS A 127 -16.67 -17.85 -4.93
N GLU A 128 -16.84 -19.17 -4.98
CA GLU A 128 -15.97 -20.11 -5.66
C GLU A 128 -16.75 -21.11 -6.50
N GLY A 129 -16.12 -21.58 -7.57
CA GLY A 129 -16.73 -22.46 -8.56
C GLY A 129 -17.96 -21.79 -9.14
N ASN A 130 -18.96 -22.59 -9.52
CA ASN A 130 -20.25 -22.07 -9.90
C ASN A 130 -21.28 -22.18 -8.78
N TRP A 131 -21.16 -21.30 -7.78
CA TRP A 131 -22.09 -21.23 -6.64
C TRP A 131 -23.54 -20.95 -7.08
N GLU A 132 -23.79 -20.42 -8.28
CA GLU A 132 -25.14 -20.20 -8.80
C GLU A 132 -25.89 -21.50 -9.08
N LEU A 133 -25.17 -22.61 -9.26
CA LEU A 133 -25.76 -23.94 -9.43
C LEU A 133 -26.18 -24.57 -8.09
N SER A 134 -25.77 -24.02 -6.95
CA SER A 134 -26.08 -24.58 -5.62
C SER A 134 -27.58 -24.83 -5.43
N ASN A 135 -28.39 -23.83 -5.74
CA ASN A 135 -29.84 -23.87 -5.55
C ASN A 135 -30.51 -24.94 -6.42
N ILE A 136 -30.15 -25.00 -7.70
CA ILE A 136 -30.74 -25.97 -8.63
C ILE A 136 -30.31 -27.40 -8.33
N ILE A 137 -29.04 -27.60 -7.95
CA ILE A 137 -28.51 -28.91 -7.55
C ILE A 137 -29.23 -29.40 -6.29
N CYS A 138 -29.38 -28.53 -5.27
CA CYS A 138 -30.11 -28.89 -4.06
C CYS A 138 -31.57 -29.25 -4.35
N ALA A 139 -32.25 -28.51 -5.23
CA ALA A 139 -33.63 -28.82 -5.59
C ALA A 139 -33.78 -30.15 -6.32
N VAL A 140 -32.89 -30.48 -7.26
CA VAL A 140 -32.91 -31.78 -7.96
C VAL A 140 -32.58 -32.93 -7.00
N LEU A 141 -31.70 -32.70 -6.02
CA LEU A 141 -31.43 -33.69 -4.95
C LEU A 141 -32.58 -33.82 -3.93
N GLY A 142 -33.67 -33.06 -4.08
CA GLY A 142 -34.80 -33.08 -3.15
C GLY A 142 -34.49 -32.46 -1.78
N LEU A 143 -33.44 -31.64 -1.67
CA LEU A 143 -33.06 -31.01 -0.41
C LEU A 143 -33.93 -29.78 -0.13
N PRO A 144 -34.46 -29.61 1.10
CA PRO A 144 -35.20 -28.41 1.47
C PRO A 144 -34.24 -27.23 1.62
N PHE A 145 -34.01 -26.50 0.52
CA PHE A 145 -32.98 -25.47 0.43
C PHE A 145 -33.55 -24.12 0.00
N ASN A 146 -33.01 -23.05 0.60
CA ASN A 146 -33.37 -21.68 0.27
C ASN A 146 -32.10 -20.87 -0.02
N LEU A 147 -32.12 -20.11 -1.12
CA LEU A 147 -31.01 -19.24 -1.48
C LEU A 147 -31.25 -17.81 -0.99
N PHE A 148 -30.30 -17.29 -0.23
CA PHE A 148 -30.28 -15.88 0.15
C PHE A 148 -29.70 -15.04 -0.99
N VAL A 149 -30.49 -14.13 -1.57
CA VAL A 149 -30.07 -13.32 -2.73
C VAL A 149 -30.16 -11.83 -2.44
N ARG A 150 -29.08 -11.10 -2.76
CA ARG A 150 -29.10 -9.63 -2.76
C ARG A 150 -29.66 -9.09 -4.07
N GLU A 151 -30.28 -7.92 -3.99
CA GLU A 151 -30.70 -7.16 -5.17
C GLU A 151 -29.49 -6.85 -6.06
N GLN A 152 -29.67 -7.04 -7.36
CA GLN A 152 -28.61 -6.81 -8.35
C GLN A 152 -28.64 -5.36 -8.81
N ARG A 153 -27.46 -4.81 -9.16
CA ARG A 153 -27.34 -3.44 -9.67
C ARG A 153 -28.20 -3.18 -10.92
N TYR A 154 -28.36 -4.21 -11.75
CA TYR A 154 -29.03 -4.18 -13.04
C TYR A 154 -30.34 -4.97 -12.94
N PRO A 155 -31.49 -4.30 -12.85
CA PRO A 155 -32.78 -4.95 -12.59
C PRO A 155 -33.20 -6.00 -13.62
N LEU A 156 -32.99 -5.78 -14.93
CA LEU A 156 -33.41 -6.74 -15.96
C LEU A 156 -32.54 -8.00 -15.92
N LEU A 157 -31.22 -7.84 -15.78
CA LEU A 157 -30.31 -8.95 -15.54
C LEU A 157 -30.64 -9.69 -14.24
N GLY A 158 -30.98 -8.97 -13.17
CA GLY A 158 -31.44 -9.54 -11.91
C GLY A 158 -32.71 -10.38 -12.08
N LYS A 159 -33.68 -9.88 -12.86
CA LYS A 159 -34.91 -10.61 -13.20
C LYS A 159 -34.61 -11.90 -13.97
N LEU A 160 -33.70 -11.85 -14.95
CA LEU A 160 -33.29 -13.02 -15.71
C LEU A 160 -32.64 -14.09 -14.81
N LEU A 161 -31.66 -13.69 -14.00
CA LEU A 161 -30.97 -14.59 -13.08
C LEU A 161 -31.91 -15.20 -12.04
N ASN A 162 -32.80 -14.40 -11.45
CA ASN A 162 -33.81 -14.90 -10.51
C ASN A 162 -34.84 -15.82 -11.21
N GLY A 163 -35.09 -15.62 -12.50
CA GLY A 163 -35.88 -16.53 -13.32
C GLY A 163 -35.24 -17.93 -13.39
N TYR A 164 -33.94 -18.01 -13.62
CA TYR A 164 -33.20 -19.28 -13.56
C TYR A 164 -33.20 -19.88 -12.15
N ARG A 165 -32.96 -19.07 -11.12
CA ARG A 165 -32.91 -19.52 -9.72
C ARG A 165 -34.24 -20.00 -9.16
N ARG A 166 -35.38 -19.64 -9.76
CA ARG A 166 -36.73 -20.11 -9.35
C ARG A 166 -37.17 -21.40 -10.03
N GLN A 167 -36.39 -21.90 -11.00
CA GLN A 167 -36.73 -23.14 -11.68
C GLN A 167 -36.69 -24.33 -10.70
N LYS A 168 -37.41 -25.40 -11.06
CA LYS A 168 -37.46 -26.66 -10.29
C LYS A 168 -37.87 -26.46 -8.81
N GLY A 169 -38.78 -25.51 -8.56
CA GLY A 169 -39.36 -25.29 -7.23
C GLY A 169 -38.46 -24.57 -6.22
N CYS A 170 -37.30 -24.08 -6.66
CA CYS A 170 -36.34 -23.39 -5.82
C CYS A 170 -36.93 -22.11 -5.17
N ARG A 171 -36.69 -21.94 -3.86
CA ARG A 171 -37.14 -20.77 -3.09
C ARG A 171 -36.00 -19.77 -2.92
N ILE A 172 -36.31 -18.49 -3.12
CA ILE A 172 -35.37 -17.39 -2.89
C ILE A 172 -35.88 -16.48 -1.77
N ILE A 173 -34.98 -16.05 -0.89
CA ILE A 173 -35.26 -15.07 0.16
C ILE A 173 -34.82 -13.69 -0.36
N GLU A 174 -35.80 -12.87 -0.72
CA GLU A 174 -35.62 -11.48 -1.21
C GLU A 174 -35.64 -10.46 -0.05
N ARG A 175 -35.18 -9.23 -0.33
CA ARG A 175 -34.96 -8.15 0.64
C ARG A 175 -36.24 -7.68 1.34
N GLY A 176 -36.13 -7.25 2.60
CA GLY A 176 -37.19 -6.57 3.37
C GLY A 176 -37.72 -7.33 4.60
N GLN A 177 -37.52 -8.66 4.64
CA GLN A 177 -37.88 -9.53 5.77
C GLN A 177 -36.76 -10.56 6.10
N GLU A 178 -35.52 -10.23 5.72
CA GLU A 178 -34.39 -11.16 5.58
C GLU A 178 -34.12 -12.03 6.81
N LEU A 179 -33.97 -11.41 7.98
CA LEU A 179 -33.64 -12.17 9.19
C LEU A 179 -34.82 -13.00 9.68
N ARG A 180 -36.05 -12.46 9.62
CA ARG A 180 -37.24 -13.18 10.08
C ARG A 180 -37.49 -14.43 9.24
N ARG A 181 -37.49 -14.28 7.92
CA ARG A 181 -37.72 -15.40 6.98
C ARG A 181 -36.59 -16.42 7.03
N LEU A 182 -35.35 -15.98 7.18
CA LEU A 182 -34.21 -16.86 7.42
C LEU A 182 -34.41 -17.71 8.68
N LEU A 183 -34.89 -17.11 9.77
CA LEU A 183 -35.16 -17.81 11.02
C LEU A 183 -36.35 -18.77 10.91
N GLU A 184 -37.40 -18.41 10.18
CA GLU A 184 -38.53 -19.30 9.89
C GLU A 184 -38.06 -20.55 9.14
N VAL A 185 -37.24 -20.38 8.10
CA VAL A 185 -36.64 -21.49 7.33
C VAL A 185 -35.80 -22.41 8.23
N LEU A 186 -34.94 -21.85 9.08
CA LEU A 186 -34.12 -22.65 9.99
C LEU A 186 -34.95 -23.38 11.06
N ARG A 187 -36.04 -22.78 11.55
CA ARG A 187 -36.99 -23.43 12.48
C ARG A 187 -37.74 -24.59 11.84
N MET A 188 -38.00 -24.52 10.53
CA MET A 188 -38.55 -25.62 9.75
C MET A 188 -37.50 -26.72 9.44
N ASN A 189 -36.31 -26.62 10.02
CA ASN A 189 -35.18 -27.51 9.80
C ASN A 189 -34.76 -27.60 8.32
N GLU A 190 -34.91 -26.51 7.57
CA GLU A 190 -34.47 -26.41 6.17
C GLU A 190 -33.02 -25.86 6.10
N ALA A 191 -32.38 -26.01 4.94
CA ALA A 191 -31.04 -25.49 4.65
C ALA A 191 -31.06 -24.11 3.99
N VAL A 192 -30.04 -23.30 4.28
CA VAL A 192 -29.82 -22.01 3.64
C VAL A 192 -28.39 -21.87 3.14
N GLY A 193 -28.25 -21.44 1.88
CA GLY A 193 -26.97 -21.09 1.28
C GLY A 193 -26.54 -19.66 1.64
N ILE A 194 -25.33 -19.50 2.17
CA ILE A 194 -24.77 -18.18 2.53
C ILE A 194 -23.28 -18.09 2.20
N SER A 195 -22.84 -16.92 1.70
CA SER A 195 -21.42 -16.63 1.47
C SER A 195 -20.81 -15.81 2.62
N ALA A 196 -19.59 -16.16 3.01
CA ALA A 196 -18.91 -15.59 4.17
C ALA A 196 -17.75 -14.63 3.82
N ASP A 197 -17.30 -14.59 2.56
CA ASP A 197 -16.07 -13.92 2.13
C ASP A 197 -16.19 -12.41 1.81
N GLN A 198 -17.38 -11.82 1.95
CA GLN A 198 -17.63 -10.41 1.59
C GLN A 198 -18.36 -9.62 2.68
N GLY A 199 -17.64 -9.21 3.73
CA GLY A 199 -18.21 -8.50 4.88
C GLY A 199 -18.49 -6.99 4.69
N GLY A 200 -17.97 -6.35 3.65
CA GLY A 200 -18.13 -4.91 3.44
C GLY A 200 -17.49 -4.06 4.57
N ARG A 201 -18.00 -2.85 4.82
CA ARG A 201 -17.46 -1.96 5.88
C ARG A 201 -17.81 -2.40 7.30
N GLY A 202 -18.96 -3.07 7.48
CA GLY A 202 -19.49 -3.53 8.77
C GLY A 202 -19.21 -4.99 9.09
N GLY A 203 -18.38 -5.67 8.28
CA GLY A 203 -17.97 -7.04 8.55
C GLY A 203 -17.00 -7.14 9.72
N ILE A 204 -16.78 -8.37 10.18
CA ILE A 204 -15.79 -8.65 11.22
C ILE A 204 -14.45 -8.89 10.54
N ARG A 205 -13.42 -8.22 11.06
CA ARG A 205 -12.05 -8.34 10.55
C ARG A 205 -11.40 -9.59 11.13
N VAL A 206 -10.89 -10.43 10.25
CA VAL A 206 -10.17 -11.67 10.57
C VAL A 206 -8.99 -11.83 9.60
N ASP A 207 -8.05 -12.68 9.95
CA ASP A 207 -6.96 -13.03 9.04
C ASP A 207 -7.49 -13.87 7.87
N PHE A 208 -7.07 -13.47 6.67
CA PHE A 208 -7.30 -14.20 5.43
C PHE A 208 -6.06 -14.11 4.53
N PHE A 209 -5.34 -15.22 4.43
CA PHE A 209 -4.02 -15.36 3.82
C PHE A 209 -2.97 -14.41 4.43
N GLY A 210 -2.90 -14.33 5.76
CA GLY A 210 -1.88 -13.54 6.46
C GLY A 210 -2.09 -12.02 6.38
N ARG A 211 -3.29 -11.59 5.97
CA ARG A 211 -3.71 -10.19 5.95
C ARG A 211 -5.13 -10.05 6.46
N GLU A 212 -5.37 -8.95 7.18
CA GLU A 212 -6.68 -8.62 7.70
C GLU A 212 -7.68 -8.35 6.56
N ALA A 213 -8.77 -9.11 6.52
CA ALA A 213 -9.87 -8.96 5.58
C ALA A 213 -11.19 -8.84 6.35
N SER A 214 -12.17 -8.15 5.77
CA SER A 214 -13.49 -7.99 6.38
C SER A 214 -14.45 -9.05 5.86
N MET A 215 -14.82 -9.98 6.74
CA MET A 215 -15.66 -11.14 6.45
C MET A 215 -17.08 -10.98 7.01
N SER A 216 -18.03 -11.69 6.41
CA SER A 216 -19.43 -11.70 6.86
C SER A 216 -19.59 -12.67 8.03
N ALA A 217 -20.03 -12.17 9.18
CA ALA A 217 -20.23 -12.97 10.39
C ALA A 217 -21.64 -13.58 10.49
N GLY A 218 -22.49 -13.44 9.47
CA GLY A 218 -23.90 -13.82 9.54
C GLY A 218 -24.11 -15.29 9.92
N ALA A 219 -23.42 -16.20 9.24
CA ALA A 219 -23.53 -17.65 9.49
C ALA A 219 -23.13 -17.99 10.94
N VAL A 220 -21.98 -17.48 11.39
CA VAL A 220 -21.47 -17.71 12.75
C VAL A 220 -22.42 -17.17 13.82
N LYS A 221 -22.91 -15.93 13.64
CA LYS A 221 -23.87 -15.31 14.58
C LYS A 221 -25.16 -16.12 14.70
N ILE A 222 -25.68 -16.62 13.59
CA ILE A 222 -26.90 -17.45 13.58
C ILE A 222 -26.65 -18.78 14.27
N ALA A 223 -25.53 -19.45 13.97
CA ALA A 223 -25.16 -20.72 14.58
C ALA A 223 -24.98 -20.61 16.10
N MET A 224 -24.29 -19.56 16.57
CA MET A 224 -24.11 -19.31 17.99
C MET A 224 -25.44 -19.11 18.72
N LYS A 225 -26.33 -18.29 18.14
CA LYS A 225 -27.60 -17.90 18.76
C LYS A 225 -28.71 -18.96 18.68
N TYR A 226 -28.80 -19.69 17.57
CA TYR A 226 -29.93 -20.59 17.30
C TYR A 226 -29.55 -22.06 17.21
N GLY A 227 -28.25 -22.38 17.27
CA GLY A 227 -27.76 -23.76 17.20
C GLY A 227 -27.81 -24.38 15.81
N ALA A 228 -28.04 -23.59 14.75
CA ALA A 228 -28.00 -24.07 13.37
C ALA A 228 -26.59 -24.59 13.02
N ALA A 229 -26.51 -25.73 12.33
CA ALA A 229 -25.23 -26.32 11.93
C ALA A 229 -24.62 -25.51 10.77
N VAL A 230 -23.35 -25.13 10.87
CA VAL A 230 -22.61 -24.46 9.78
C VAL A 230 -21.78 -25.50 9.05
N ILE A 231 -22.18 -25.85 7.83
CA ILE A 231 -21.45 -26.81 6.99
C ILE A 231 -20.68 -26.02 5.93
N PRO A 232 -19.33 -26.03 5.96
CA PRO A 232 -18.55 -25.45 4.88
C PRO A 232 -18.76 -26.23 3.58
N VAL A 233 -19.06 -25.52 2.49
CA VAL A 233 -19.29 -26.12 1.16
C VAL A 233 -18.28 -25.60 0.16
N PHE A 234 -17.77 -26.51 -0.68
CA PHE A 234 -16.80 -26.22 -1.72
C PHE A 234 -17.25 -26.76 -3.07
N TYR A 235 -17.18 -25.92 -4.11
CA TYR A 235 -17.53 -26.26 -5.49
C TYR A 235 -16.25 -26.30 -6.33
N GLU A 236 -15.82 -27.49 -6.73
CA GLU A 236 -14.59 -27.72 -7.48
C GLU A 236 -14.90 -28.15 -8.92
N ARG A 237 -14.50 -27.37 -9.92
CA ARG A 237 -14.54 -27.82 -11.31
C ARG A 237 -13.36 -28.74 -11.59
N LEU A 238 -13.64 -30.02 -11.90
CA LEU A 238 -12.60 -31.00 -12.23
C LEU A 238 -12.17 -30.86 -13.69
N ARG A 239 -13.13 -30.88 -14.62
CA ARG A 239 -12.94 -30.67 -16.06
C ARG A 239 -14.30 -30.44 -16.71
N GLY A 240 -14.39 -29.53 -17.68
CA GLY A 240 -15.66 -29.26 -18.38
C GLY A 240 -16.84 -29.14 -17.38
N PRO A 241 -17.94 -29.90 -17.58
CA PRO A 241 -19.11 -29.87 -16.69
C PRO A 241 -18.92 -30.70 -15.40
N TYR A 242 -17.88 -31.54 -15.33
CA TYR A 242 -17.64 -32.41 -14.19
C TYR A 242 -17.23 -31.57 -12.97
N THR A 243 -18.09 -31.56 -11.96
CA THR A 243 -17.96 -30.75 -10.75
C THR A 243 -18.05 -31.64 -9.51
N ARG A 244 -17.11 -31.46 -8.59
CA ARG A 244 -17.15 -32.07 -7.27
C ARG A 244 -17.64 -31.04 -6.25
N ILE A 245 -18.65 -31.41 -5.48
CA ILE A 245 -19.17 -30.63 -4.37
C ILE A 245 -18.77 -31.34 -3.08
N ARG A 246 -18.05 -30.65 -2.19
CA ARG A 246 -17.65 -31.20 -0.89
C ARG A 246 -18.41 -30.51 0.23
N LEU A 247 -19.13 -31.29 1.01
CA LEU A 247 -19.82 -30.90 2.24
C LEU A 247 -18.93 -31.31 3.41
N LEU A 248 -18.21 -30.36 4.01
CA LEU A 248 -17.31 -30.67 5.12
C LEU A 248 -18.08 -30.95 6.42
N GLY A 249 -17.38 -31.44 7.45
CA GLY A 249 -17.96 -31.55 8.79
C GLY A 249 -18.47 -30.20 9.31
N PRO A 250 -19.52 -30.18 10.13
CA PRO A 250 -20.04 -28.94 10.70
C PRO A 250 -18.97 -28.24 11.54
N LEU A 251 -18.95 -26.90 11.47
CA LEU A 251 -18.06 -26.08 12.29
C LEU A 251 -18.39 -26.27 13.77
N GLU A 252 -17.39 -26.63 14.56
CA GLU A 252 -17.49 -26.63 16.02
C GLU A 252 -17.57 -25.19 16.53
N VAL A 253 -18.74 -24.80 17.04
CA VAL A 253 -19.00 -23.44 17.53
C VAL A 253 -18.49 -23.30 18.97
N LYS A 254 -17.44 -22.51 19.15
CA LYS A 254 -16.90 -22.15 20.47
C LYS A 254 -17.76 -21.09 21.16
N ARG A 255 -17.95 -21.25 22.47
CA ARG A 255 -18.70 -20.35 23.35
C ARG A 255 -17.94 -20.18 24.67
N SER A 256 -17.20 -19.09 24.82
CA SER A 256 -16.47 -18.72 26.04
C SER A 256 -17.24 -17.75 26.94
N GLY A 257 -18.36 -17.21 26.46
CA GLY A 257 -19.18 -16.23 27.19
C GLY A 257 -18.91 -14.77 26.80
N ASP A 258 -17.88 -14.54 25.97
CA ASP A 258 -17.62 -13.26 25.31
C ASP A 258 -18.04 -13.37 23.83
N ASP A 259 -19.24 -12.86 23.52
CA ASP A 259 -19.83 -12.95 22.18
C ASP A 259 -18.93 -12.35 21.09
N GLU A 260 -18.27 -11.21 21.34
CA GLU A 260 -17.44 -10.57 20.32
C GLU A 260 -16.20 -11.40 20.00
N LYS A 261 -15.56 -11.93 21.04
CA LYS A 261 -14.41 -12.82 20.92
C LYS A 261 -14.81 -14.12 20.22
N ASP A 262 -15.89 -14.75 20.66
CA ASP A 262 -16.37 -16.02 20.13
C ASP A 262 -16.75 -15.90 18.64
N ILE A 263 -17.44 -14.83 18.24
CA ILE A 263 -17.77 -14.57 16.82
C ILE A 263 -16.47 -14.47 15.99
N ARG A 264 -15.47 -13.74 16.49
CA ARG A 264 -14.19 -13.56 15.78
C ARG A 264 -13.43 -14.88 15.67
N GLU A 265 -13.36 -15.68 16.73
CA GLU A 265 -12.66 -16.96 16.74
C GLU A 265 -13.30 -17.99 15.82
N ASN A 266 -14.63 -18.12 15.88
CA ASN A 266 -15.37 -19.04 15.00
C ASN A 266 -15.26 -18.62 13.53
N LEU A 267 -15.35 -17.31 13.25
CA LEU A 267 -15.17 -16.80 11.89
C LEU A 267 -13.74 -17.01 11.38
N GLN A 268 -12.73 -16.87 12.25
CA GLN A 268 -11.33 -17.15 11.92
C GLN A 268 -11.11 -18.65 11.65
N GLY A 269 -11.78 -19.54 12.39
CA GLY A 269 -11.79 -20.98 12.11
C GLY A 269 -12.33 -21.27 10.71
N LEU A 270 -13.45 -20.64 10.37
CA LEU A 270 -14.09 -20.78 9.06
C LEU A 270 -13.21 -20.23 7.92
N THR A 271 -12.55 -19.07 8.09
CA THR A 271 -11.64 -18.56 7.04
C THR A 271 -10.44 -19.45 6.80
N ARG A 272 -9.88 -20.10 7.84
CA ARG A 272 -8.78 -21.09 7.66
C ARG A 272 -9.21 -22.29 6.84
N VAL A 273 -10.48 -22.70 6.93
CA VAL A 273 -11.04 -23.76 6.06
C VAL A 273 -11.07 -23.26 4.62
N PHE A 274 -11.57 -22.05 4.38
CA PHE A 274 -11.60 -21.46 3.04
C PHE A 274 -10.22 -21.25 2.44
N GLU A 275 -9.22 -20.85 3.21
CA GLU A 275 -7.84 -20.71 2.71
C GLU A 275 -7.29 -22.02 2.16
N LYS A 276 -7.52 -23.14 2.86
CA LYS A 276 -7.10 -24.48 2.41
C LYS A 276 -7.79 -24.86 1.10
N LEU A 277 -9.09 -24.61 1.05
CA LEU A 277 -9.95 -24.88 -0.10
C LEU A 277 -9.52 -24.07 -1.33
N ILE A 278 -9.43 -22.74 -1.20
CA ILE A 278 -8.99 -21.83 -2.27
C ILE A 278 -7.54 -22.14 -2.71
N THR A 279 -6.66 -22.54 -1.78
CA THR A 279 -5.29 -22.96 -2.13
C THR A 279 -5.30 -24.16 -3.08
N SER A 280 -6.24 -25.09 -2.93
CA SER A 280 -6.33 -26.29 -3.76
C SER A 280 -6.82 -26.01 -5.18
N ALA A 281 -7.68 -24.99 -5.37
CA ALA A 281 -8.18 -24.59 -6.68
C ALA A 281 -8.20 -23.05 -6.86
N PRO A 282 -7.05 -22.36 -6.93
CA PRO A 282 -7.01 -20.90 -6.91
C PRO A 282 -7.81 -20.25 -8.03
N ARG A 283 -7.87 -20.88 -9.21
CA ARG A 283 -8.65 -20.37 -10.34
C ARG A 283 -10.17 -20.32 -10.12
N GLU A 284 -10.72 -21.05 -9.15
CA GLU A 284 -12.17 -21.13 -8.96
C GLU A 284 -12.72 -19.99 -8.08
N TYR A 285 -11.88 -19.34 -7.28
CA TYR A 285 -12.30 -18.26 -6.38
C TYR A 285 -12.47 -16.90 -7.09
N LEU A 286 -13.48 -16.12 -6.70
CA LEU A 286 -13.83 -14.81 -7.29
C LEU A 286 -12.83 -13.70 -6.94
N TRP A 287 -11.65 -13.75 -7.54
CA TRP A 287 -10.56 -12.80 -7.32
C TRP A 287 -10.81 -11.38 -7.87
N MET A 288 -11.95 -11.10 -8.49
CA MET A 288 -12.30 -9.75 -8.95
C MET A 288 -12.72 -8.81 -7.80
N TYR A 289 -13.06 -9.36 -6.63
CA TYR A 289 -13.47 -8.59 -5.46
C TYR A 289 -12.26 -7.93 -4.75
N LYS A 290 -12.49 -6.80 -4.06
CA LYS A 290 -11.43 -6.13 -3.28
C LYS A 290 -11.36 -6.71 -1.86
N VAL A 291 -10.92 -7.96 -1.74
CA VAL A 291 -10.93 -8.77 -0.51
C VAL A 291 -10.37 -8.01 0.70
N TRP A 292 -9.17 -7.45 0.58
CA TRP A 292 -8.48 -6.74 1.67
C TRP A 292 -8.74 -5.22 1.74
N LYS A 293 -9.79 -4.71 1.07
CA LYS A 293 -10.08 -3.25 1.04
C LYS A 293 -10.21 -2.64 2.43
N TYR A 294 -10.90 -3.34 3.34
CA TYR A 294 -11.26 -2.84 4.67
C TYR A 294 -10.32 -3.32 5.79
N GLY A 295 -9.19 -3.94 5.44
CA GLY A 295 -8.09 -4.17 6.37
C GLY A 295 -7.49 -2.85 6.86
N ARG A 296 -7.13 -2.82 8.14
CA ARG A 296 -6.55 -1.67 8.84
C ARG A 296 -5.04 -1.64 8.73
N GLN A 297 -4.39 -2.81 8.73
CA GLN A 297 -2.96 -2.95 8.55
C GLN A 297 -2.56 -2.55 7.12
N ARG A 298 -1.63 -1.60 7.01
CA ARG A 298 -1.10 -1.09 5.73
C ARG A 298 0.42 -1.23 5.70
N ARG A 299 1.01 -1.34 4.52
CA ARG A 299 2.47 -1.35 4.36
C ARG A 299 2.94 -0.21 3.48
N VAL A 300 3.87 0.58 3.99
CA VAL A 300 4.56 1.66 3.28
C VAL A 300 6.00 1.22 3.03
N LEU A 301 6.40 1.07 1.77
CA LEU A 301 7.76 0.71 1.39
C LEU A 301 8.57 1.96 1.06
N ILE A 302 9.71 2.13 1.71
CA ILE A 302 10.75 3.09 1.33
C ILE A 302 11.83 2.33 0.56
N LEU A 303 12.10 2.78 -0.67
CA LEU A 303 13.21 2.31 -1.49
C LEU A 303 14.39 3.27 -1.35
N SER A 304 15.49 2.78 -0.78
CA SER A 304 16.73 3.54 -0.57
C SER A 304 17.80 3.15 -1.58
N ASP A 305 18.49 4.14 -2.17
CA ASP A 305 19.64 3.92 -3.05
C ASP A 305 20.99 4.00 -2.30
N GLY A 306 20.96 3.97 -0.98
CA GLY A 306 22.12 4.08 -0.09
C GLY A 306 22.59 5.51 0.17
N LYS A 307 21.98 6.53 -0.46
CA LYS A 307 22.33 7.94 -0.21
C LYS A 307 21.53 8.49 0.96
N ALA A 308 22.23 8.90 2.02
CA ALA A 308 21.62 9.39 3.26
C ALA A 308 20.57 10.50 3.03
N GLY A 309 20.87 11.50 2.21
CA GLY A 309 19.92 12.59 1.92
C GLY A 309 18.66 12.17 1.15
N HIS A 310 18.73 11.11 0.34
CA HIS A 310 17.56 10.52 -0.32
C HIS A 310 16.71 9.73 0.67
N LEU A 311 17.36 8.95 1.53
CA LEU A 311 16.68 8.18 2.58
C LEU A 311 15.93 9.10 3.54
N ARG A 312 16.58 10.16 4.05
CA ARG A 312 15.96 11.15 4.95
C ARG A 312 14.71 11.80 4.35
N GLN A 313 14.76 12.17 3.06
CA GLN A 313 13.60 12.72 2.36
C GLN A 313 12.46 11.71 2.22
N SER A 314 12.79 10.45 1.92
CA SER A 314 11.79 9.38 1.84
C SER A 314 11.17 9.07 3.22
N GLN A 315 11.96 9.15 4.29
CA GLN A 315 11.49 9.01 5.68
C GLN A 315 10.57 10.16 6.07
N GLY A 316 10.92 11.41 5.74
CA GLY A 316 10.05 12.58 5.95
C GLY A 316 8.70 12.41 5.25
N MET A 317 8.71 11.96 3.98
CA MET A 317 7.50 11.63 3.23
C MET A 317 6.68 10.50 3.89
N ALA A 318 7.34 9.46 4.39
CA ALA A 318 6.68 8.35 5.06
C ALA A 318 6.00 8.78 6.36
N LEU A 319 6.58 9.70 7.13
CA LEU A 319 5.94 10.26 8.33
C LEU A 319 4.61 10.94 8.00
N LEU A 320 4.57 11.76 6.95
CA LEU A 320 3.34 12.42 6.48
C LEU A 320 2.29 11.41 6.00
N VAL A 321 2.72 10.37 5.28
CA VAL A 321 1.84 9.25 4.87
C VAL A 321 1.26 8.55 6.10
N ARG A 322 2.08 8.28 7.13
CA ARG A 322 1.63 7.62 8.36
C ARG A 322 0.61 8.46 9.11
N GLU A 323 0.83 9.77 9.20
CA GLU A 323 -0.07 10.72 9.85
C GLU A 323 -1.46 10.67 9.21
N VAL A 324 -1.54 10.84 7.88
CA VAL A 324 -2.80 10.79 7.14
C VAL A 324 -3.48 9.42 7.29
N MET A 325 -2.72 8.33 7.17
CA MET A 325 -3.28 6.98 7.33
C MET A 325 -3.84 6.72 8.73
N ARG A 326 -3.12 7.15 9.78
CA ARG A 326 -3.57 7.02 11.18
C ARG A 326 -4.83 7.85 11.43
N GLY A 327 -4.91 9.06 10.88
CA GLY A 327 -6.12 9.89 10.91
C GLY A 327 -7.34 9.19 10.30
N LYS A 328 -7.15 8.28 9.35
CA LYS A 328 -8.19 7.45 8.72
C LYS A 328 -8.44 6.09 9.39
N GLY A 329 -7.79 5.83 10.54
CA GLY A 329 -7.93 4.57 11.28
C GLY A 329 -7.16 3.38 10.67
N TYR A 330 -6.14 3.66 9.85
CA TYR A 330 -5.19 2.66 9.36
C TYR A 330 -3.94 2.61 10.24
N PHE A 331 -3.29 1.45 10.28
CA PHE A 331 -2.05 1.21 11.02
C PHE A 331 -0.94 0.84 10.03
N PRO A 332 -0.19 1.83 9.52
CA PRO A 332 0.89 1.58 8.57
C PRO A 332 2.16 1.09 9.24
N GLU A 333 2.63 -0.07 8.79
CA GLU A 333 3.99 -0.56 8.95
C GLU A 333 4.89 0.09 7.88
N VAL A 334 5.99 0.72 8.30
CA VAL A 334 6.99 1.29 7.37
C VAL A 334 8.14 0.30 7.24
N LEU A 335 8.44 -0.07 6.01
CA LEU A 335 9.53 -0.97 5.64
C LEU A 335 10.57 -0.19 4.84
N GLU A 336 11.83 -0.27 5.24
CA GLU A 336 12.94 0.36 4.53
C GLU A 336 13.80 -0.70 3.86
N GLU A 337 13.99 -0.58 2.55
CA GLU A 337 14.75 -1.55 1.76
C GLU A 337 15.82 -0.83 0.94
N GLU A 338 17.09 -1.12 1.22
CA GLU A 338 18.19 -0.66 0.38
C GLU A 338 18.27 -1.51 -0.90
N VAL A 339 18.31 -0.82 -2.03
CA VAL A 339 18.33 -1.43 -3.36
C VAL A 339 19.44 -0.85 -4.21
N LYS A 340 20.34 -1.72 -4.67
CA LYS A 340 21.36 -1.40 -5.67
C LYS A 340 20.87 -1.82 -7.05
N VAL A 341 20.75 -0.85 -7.96
CA VAL A 341 20.32 -1.09 -9.35
C VAL A 341 21.43 -0.66 -10.31
N GLY A 342 22.05 -1.64 -10.97
CA GLY A 342 23.08 -1.44 -11.98
C GLY A 342 22.56 -0.70 -13.21
N ALA A 343 23.48 -0.19 -14.06
CA ALA A 343 23.11 0.57 -15.26
C ALA A 343 22.21 -0.24 -16.22
N ARG A 344 22.53 -1.52 -16.44
CA ARG A 344 21.74 -2.44 -17.28
C ARG A 344 20.32 -2.63 -16.75
N GLN A 345 20.16 -2.88 -15.44
CA GLN A 345 18.84 -3.02 -14.81
C GLN A 345 18.05 -1.71 -14.90
N ARG A 346 18.69 -0.56 -14.66
CA ARG A 346 18.07 0.77 -14.78
C ARG A 346 17.51 1.02 -16.19
N PHE A 347 18.24 0.60 -17.23
CA PHE A 347 17.78 0.69 -18.61
C PHE A 347 16.48 -0.12 -18.82
N PHE A 348 16.46 -1.40 -18.47
CA PHE A 348 15.26 -2.25 -18.64
C PHE A 348 14.08 -1.80 -17.79
N LEU A 349 14.32 -1.32 -16.56
CA LEU A 349 13.27 -0.76 -15.71
C LEU A 349 12.68 0.51 -16.33
N SER A 350 13.52 1.39 -16.86
CA SER A 350 13.06 2.63 -17.49
C SER A 350 12.26 2.34 -18.76
N LEU A 351 12.73 1.41 -19.59
CA LEU A 351 12.03 0.96 -20.79
C LEU A 351 10.66 0.34 -20.45
N ALA A 352 10.62 -0.55 -19.44
CA ALA A 352 9.36 -1.16 -18.98
C ALA A 352 8.40 -0.13 -18.35
N ALA A 353 8.92 0.87 -17.65
CA ALA A 353 8.12 1.95 -17.09
C ALA A 353 7.48 2.82 -18.19
N LEU A 354 8.22 3.08 -19.27
CA LEU A 354 7.80 3.87 -20.43
C LEU A 354 6.77 3.13 -21.29
N LEU A 355 7.05 1.88 -21.67
CA LEU A 355 6.20 1.09 -22.57
C LEU A 355 5.01 0.44 -21.84
N GLY A 356 5.13 0.22 -20.53
CA GLY A 356 4.10 -0.41 -19.71
C GLY A 356 3.00 0.56 -19.30
N GLY A 357 1.74 0.18 -19.54
CA GLY A 357 0.59 0.87 -18.92
C GLY A 357 0.44 0.58 -17.42
N LYS A 358 -0.56 1.20 -16.78
CA LYS A 358 -0.84 1.03 -15.33
C LYS A 358 -1.11 -0.42 -14.91
N ASP A 359 -1.63 -1.24 -15.82
CA ASP A 359 -1.98 -2.65 -15.61
C ASP A 359 -0.94 -3.62 -16.22
N PHE A 360 0.26 -3.11 -16.56
CA PHE A 360 1.29 -3.89 -17.24
C PHE A 360 2.03 -4.86 -16.33
N ALA A 361 2.34 -4.46 -15.08
CA ALA A 361 3.32 -5.17 -14.26
C ALA A 361 2.97 -6.66 -14.11
N CYS A 362 1.88 -7.04 -13.42
CA CYS A 362 1.42 -8.43 -13.24
C CYS A 362 2.56 -9.47 -13.15
N GLY A 363 3.60 -9.18 -12.35
CA GLY A 363 4.77 -10.04 -12.16
C GLY A 363 5.81 -10.06 -13.28
N ARG A 364 5.64 -9.28 -14.35
CA ARG A 364 6.58 -9.17 -15.47
C ARG A 364 7.94 -8.61 -15.05
N LEU A 365 8.01 -7.85 -13.95
CA LEU A 365 9.28 -7.40 -13.39
C LEU A 365 10.21 -8.57 -13.07
N TRP A 366 9.67 -9.72 -12.65
CA TRP A 366 10.44 -10.92 -12.35
C TRP A 366 11.22 -11.48 -13.55
N GLY A 367 10.68 -11.29 -14.76
CA GLY A 367 11.30 -11.73 -16.01
C GLY A 367 12.26 -10.71 -16.63
N LEU A 368 12.40 -9.51 -16.06
CA LEU A 368 13.34 -8.51 -16.57
C LEU A 368 14.80 -8.94 -16.27
N PRO A 369 15.76 -8.63 -17.14
CA PRO A 369 17.17 -9.01 -16.95
C PRO A 369 17.72 -8.54 -15.60
N GLY A 370 18.19 -9.48 -14.78
CA GLY A 370 18.77 -9.22 -13.46
C GLY A 370 17.77 -8.84 -12.36
N MET A 371 16.47 -8.96 -12.59
CA MET A 371 15.43 -8.52 -11.63
C MET A 371 14.85 -9.65 -10.77
N ARG A 372 15.14 -10.92 -11.07
CA ARG A 372 14.55 -12.08 -10.38
C ARG A 372 14.71 -12.02 -8.86
N PHE A 373 15.95 -11.92 -8.37
CA PHE A 373 16.25 -11.85 -6.93
C PHE A 373 15.58 -10.65 -6.25
N LEU A 374 15.65 -9.47 -6.89
CA LEU A 374 15.05 -8.26 -6.37
C LEU A 374 13.52 -8.36 -6.30
N TYR A 375 12.90 -8.98 -7.30
CA TYR A 375 11.46 -9.24 -7.29
C TYR A 375 11.08 -10.27 -6.22
N ASP A 376 11.84 -11.34 -6.04
CA ASP A 376 11.56 -12.33 -5.01
C ASP A 376 11.62 -11.70 -3.60
N ARG A 377 12.55 -10.76 -3.38
CA ARG A 377 12.64 -10.00 -2.12
C ARG A 377 11.52 -8.98 -1.94
N LEU A 378 11.22 -8.19 -2.98
CA LEU A 378 10.31 -7.03 -2.87
C LEU A 378 8.94 -7.27 -3.50
N GLY A 379 8.89 -7.75 -4.73
CA GLY A 379 7.68 -7.88 -5.55
C GLY A 379 6.68 -8.94 -5.07
N ARG A 380 7.11 -9.92 -4.25
CA ARG A 380 6.20 -10.90 -3.65
C ARG A 380 5.33 -10.33 -2.53
N LYS A 381 5.79 -9.29 -1.84
CA LYS A 381 5.07 -8.66 -0.73
C LYS A 381 4.00 -7.69 -1.27
N LYS A 382 2.91 -7.54 -0.52
CA LYS A 382 1.84 -6.58 -0.81
C LYS A 382 2.07 -5.26 -0.07
N TYR A 383 2.21 -4.17 -0.82
CA TYR A 383 2.33 -2.80 -0.30
C TYR A 383 1.10 -1.96 -0.65
N ASP A 384 0.87 -0.92 0.15
CA ASP A 384 -0.21 0.06 0.00
C ASP A 384 0.34 1.43 -0.46
N VAL A 385 1.61 1.73 -0.16
CA VAL A 385 2.34 2.91 -0.66
C VAL A 385 3.81 2.54 -0.90
N ILE A 386 4.42 3.09 -1.95
CA ILE A 386 5.85 2.97 -2.23
C ILE A 386 6.45 4.37 -2.43
N ILE A 387 7.55 4.64 -1.75
CA ILE A 387 8.25 5.92 -1.69
C ILE A 387 9.69 5.71 -2.16
N SER A 388 10.21 6.62 -2.98
CA SER A 388 11.63 6.68 -3.31
C SER A 388 12.05 8.13 -3.53
N ALA A 389 13.31 8.45 -3.26
CA ALA A 389 13.87 9.74 -3.60
C ALA A 389 14.95 9.66 -4.68
N GLY A 390 14.99 10.66 -5.55
CA GLY A 390 16.02 10.82 -6.58
C GLY A 390 15.80 10.01 -7.85
N SER A 391 16.83 10.00 -8.71
CA SER A 391 16.70 9.50 -10.08
C SER A 391 16.91 8.00 -10.24
N SER A 392 17.61 7.36 -9.31
CA SER A 392 18.09 5.96 -9.40
C SER A 392 16.99 4.91 -9.31
N LEU A 393 15.98 5.14 -8.47
CA LEU A 393 14.94 4.15 -8.13
C LEU A 393 13.53 4.50 -8.62
N GLY A 394 13.34 5.65 -9.28
CA GLY A 394 12.02 6.09 -9.73
C GLY A 394 11.29 5.09 -10.65
N ALA A 395 12.00 4.45 -11.58
CA ALA A 395 11.40 3.43 -12.45
C ALA A 395 11.00 2.15 -11.68
N LEU A 396 11.82 1.72 -10.72
CA LEU A 396 11.52 0.58 -9.85
C LEU A 396 10.30 0.86 -8.97
N ASN A 397 10.25 2.04 -8.34
CA ASN A 397 9.11 2.51 -7.55
C ASN A 397 7.82 2.43 -8.39
N LEU A 398 7.82 3.05 -9.57
CA LEU A 398 6.65 3.08 -10.42
C LEU A 398 6.18 1.67 -10.82
N LEU A 399 7.10 0.80 -11.21
CA LEU A 399 6.77 -0.56 -11.64
C LEU A 399 6.28 -1.45 -10.49
N LEU A 400 6.90 -1.37 -9.30
CA LEU A 400 6.40 -2.05 -8.10
C LEU A 400 5.04 -1.48 -7.66
N GLY A 401 4.83 -0.18 -7.82
CA GLY A 401 3.56 0.50 -7.54
C GLY A 401 2.43 -0.02 -8.41
N ARG A 402 2.70 -0.19 -9.72
CA ARG A 402 1.78 -0.81 -10.69
C ARG A 402 1.48 -2.27 -10.34
N ASP A 403 2.51 -3.04 -9.96
CA ASP A 403 2.36 -4.45 -9.60
C ASP A 403 1.53 -4.66 -8.33
N ASN A 404 1.73 -3.77 -7.36
CA ASN A 404 0.97 -3.73 -6.11
C ASN A 404 -0.34 -2.95 -6.22
N ARG A 405 -0.65 -2.36 -7.38
CA ARG A 405 -1.81 -1.48 -7.58
C ARG A 405 -1.98 -0.44 -6.47
N CYS A 406 -0.86 0.14 -6.04
CA CYS A 406 -0.75 0.99 -4.88
C CYS A 406 -0.20 2.38 -5.25
N ALA A 407 -0.12 3.30 -4.28
CA ALA A 407 0.41 4.62 -4.57
C ALA A 407 1.93 4.60 -4.74
N SER A 408 2.42 5.00 -5.91
CA SER A 408 3.83 5.34 -6.12
C SER A 408 4.04 6.84 -5.87
N ILE A 409 4.89 7.15 -4.90
CA ILE A 409 5.27 8.52 -4.52
C ILE A 409 6.76 8.70 -4.80
N THR A 410 7.10 9.73 -5.58
CA THR A 410 8.50 10.10 -5.81
C THR A 410 8.83 11.42 -5.12
N VAL A 411 10.00 11.48 -4.49
CA VAL A 411 10.58 12.71 -3.94
C VAL A 411 11.79 13.07 -4.77
N MET A 412 11.97 14.35 -5.11
CA MET A 412 12.96 14.81 -6.10
C MET A 412 12.69 14.26 -7.51
N ARG A 413 13.41 14.80 -8.52
CA ARG A 413 13.21 14.44 -9.93
C ARG A 413 13.60 12.96 -10.17
N PRO A 414 12.64 12.08 -10.55
CA PRO A 414 12.95 10.73 -11.03
C PRO A 414 13.62 10.85 -12.40
N SER A 415 14.47 9.88 -12.80
CA SER A 415 15.34 9.99 -14.00
C SER A 415 14.58 10.31 -15.29
N TRP A 416 14.23 9.30 -16.11
CA TRP A 416 13.58 9.50 -17.41
C TRP A 416 12.08 9.23 -17.35
N VAL A 417 11.57 8.98 -16.14
CA VAL A 417 10.17 8.67 -15.90
C VAL A 417 9.41 9.98 -15.70
N SER A 418 8.34 10.19 -16.48
CA SER A 418 7.50 11.39 -16.34
C SER A 418 6.93 11.51 -14.92
N LEU A 419 6.92 12.72 -14.38
CA LEU A 419 6.29 13.03 -13.09
C LEU A 419 4.81 12.62 -13.09
N GLY A 420 4.11 12.79 -14.21
CA GLY A 420 2.70 12.41 -14.38
C GLY A 420 2.42 10.91 -14.24
N ALA A 421 3.44 10.05 -14.28
CA ALA A 421 3.28 8.61 -14.11
C ALA A 421 3.12 8.20 -12.63
N PHE A 422 3.55 9.04 -11.68
CA PHE A 422 3.44 8.80 -10.25
C PHE A 422 2.08 9.27 -9.72
N ARG A 423 1.62 8.68 -8.62
CA ARG A 423 0.38 9.13 -7.97
C ARG A 423 0.59 10.46 -7.22
N LEU A 424 1.80 10.69 -6.73
CA LEU A 424 2.27 11.96 -6.18
C LEU A 424 3.76 12.14 -6.47
N ALA A 425 4.16 13.35 -6.81
CA ALA A 425 5.55 13.75 -6.99
C ALA A 425 5.84 15.00 -6.16
N VAL A 426 6.75 14.90 -5.19
CA VAL A 426 7.16 16.04 -4.36
C VAL A 426 8.54 16.51 -4.83
N ILE A 427 8.59 17.66 -5.51
CA ILE A 427 9.78 18.11 -6.24
C ILE A 427 10.21 19.49 -5.74
N PRO A 428 11.50 19.69 -5.39
CA PRO A 428 11.96 20.98 -4.93
C PRO A 428 11.84 22.09 -5.99
N ALA A 429 11.47 23.30 -5.57
CA ALA A 429 11.33 24.49 -6.42
C ALA A 429 12.62 24.79 -7.20
N HIS A 430 13.78 24.60 -6.57
CA HIS A 430 15.08 24.86 -7.18
C HIS A 430 15.41 23.95 -8.37
N ASP A 431 14.69 22.83 -8.54
CA ASP A 431 14.80 21.90 -9.68
C ASP A 431 13.89 22.27 -10.86
N ARG A 432 13.07 23.32 -10.72
CA ARG A 432 12.11 23.82 -11.73
C ARG A 432 11.25 22.69 -12.30
N PRO A 433 10.42 22.03 -11.46
CA PRO A 433 9.50 21.01 -11.94
C PRO A 433 8.46 21.61 -12.89
N ALA A 434 8.04 20.82 -13.88
CA ALA A 434 6.86 21.16 -14.66
C ALA A 434 5.63 21.12 -13.75
N GLN A 435 4.72 22.08 -13.89
CA GLN A 435 3.47 22.08 -13.15
C GLN A 435 2.58 20.95 -13.66
N ALA A 436 2.09 20.12 -12.74
CA ALA A 436 1.13 19.07 -13.03
C ALA A 436 0.24 18.82 -11.80
N ARG A 437 -0.96 18.25 -12.03
CA ARG A 437 -1.95 18.05 -10.96
C ARG A 437 -1.46 17.15 -9.81
N ASN A 438 -0.48 16.29 -10.07
CA ASN A 438 0.11 15.35 -9.12
C ASN A 438 1.50 15.78 -8.63
N VAL A 439 1.94 17.00 -8.95
CA VAL A 439 3.23 17.55 -8.52
C VAL A 439 3.01 18.58 -7.42
N VAL A 440 3.67 18.38 -6.28
CA VAL A 440 3.79 19.36 -5.20
C VAL A 440 5.20 19.92 -5.25
N VAL A 441 5.29 21.25 -5.20
CA VAL A 441 6.57 21.96 -5.20
C VAL A 441 6.91 22.34 -3.77
N THR A 442 8.12 22.01 -3.31
CA THR A 442 8.60 22.37 -1.97
C THR A 442 9.78 23.32 -2.02
N TYR A 443 9.91 24.20 -1.04
CA TYR A 443 11.08 25.07 -0.89
C TYR A 443 12.17 24.41 -0.06
N CYS A 444 11.76 23.67 0.97
CA CYS A 444 12.66 22.84 1.77
C CYS A 444 12.71 21.39 1.24
N ALA A 445 13.85 20.73 1.43
CA ALA A 445 13.92 19.28 1.28
C ALA A 445 13.16 18.61 2.43
N LEU A 446 12.35 17.61 2.10
CA LEU A 446 11.64 16.81 3.11
C LEU A 446 12.62 16.18 4.09
N ASN A 447 12.23 16.13 5.36
CA ASN A 447 13.06 15.62 6.43
C ASN A 447 12.19 15.17 7.61
N PRO A 448 12.72 14.35 8.53
CA PRO A 448 11.97 13.86 9.68
C PRO A 448 12.01 14.81 10.90
N VAL A 449 12.49 16.05 10.75
CA VAL A 449 12.67 16.97 11.89
C VAL A 449 11.29 17.37 12.46
N GLY A 450 11.14 17.12 13.75
CA GLY A 450 9.98 17.45 14.57
C GLY A 450 10.34 17.33 16.04
N ALA A 451 9.44 17.71 16.96
CA ALA A 451 9.73 17.75 18.39
C ALA A 451 10.26 16.42 18.95
N GLU A 452 9.60 15.29 18.64
CA GLU A 452 10.04 13.96 19.07
C GLU A 452 11.42 13.57 18.48
N TYR A 453 11.67 13.91 17.22
CA TYR A 453 12.96 13.64 16.58
C TYR A 453 14.08 14.43 17.24
N LEU A 454 13.87 15.72 17.49
CA LEU A 454 14.85 16.62 18.11
C LEU A 454 15.15 16.21 19.55
N ALA A 455 14.15 15.83 20.33
CA ALA A 455 14.34 15.33 21.70
C ALA A 455 15.23 14.07 21.73
N ARG A 456 14.90 13.07 20.92
CA ARG A 456 15.72 11.85 20.81
C ARG A 456 17.14 12.12 20.31
N ALA A 457 17.28 13.01 19.32
CA ALA A 457 18.59 13.37 18.77
C ALA A 457 19.44 14.12 19.80
N ALA A 458 18.84 14.97 20.64
CA ALA A 458 19.50 15.62 21.77
C ALA A 458 20.01 14.59 22.78
N GLU A 459 19.14 13.66 23.22
CA GLU A 459 19.50 12.60 24.17
C GLU A 459 20.69 11.76 23.69
N GLY A 460 20.72 11.40 22.40
CA GLY A 460 21.82 10.62 21.83
C GLY A 460 23.13 11.39 21.68
N LEU A 461 23.06 12.72 21.49
CA LEU A 461 24.24 13.55 21.25
C LEU A 461 24.83 14.13 22.54
N LEU A 462 24.00 14.38 23.56
CA LEU A 462 24.39 15.01 24.81
C LEU A 462 25.56 14.30 25.53
N PRO A 463 25.63 12.94 25.58
CA PRO A 463 26.76 12.24 26.20
C PRO A 463 28.11 12.46 25.49
N LEU A 464 28.10 12.95 24.25
CA LEU A 464 29.32 13.26 23.49
C LEU A 464 29.83 14.68 23.75
N ALA A 465 29.07 15.51 24.48
CA ALA A 465 29.50 16.85 24.85
C ALA A 465 30.66 16.75 25.86
N VAL A 466 31.79 17.39 25.53
CA VAL A 466 32.99 17.37 26.36
C VAL A 466 33.01 18.47 27.43
N LYS A 467 32.04 19.38 27.37
CA LYS A 467 31.80 20.42 28.38
C LYS A 467 30.30 20.58 28.61
N PRO A 468 29.87 21.02 29.82
CA PRO A 468 28.48 21.37 30.07
C PRO A 468 27.97 22.39 29.06
N LEU A 469 26.72 22.23 28.63
CA LEU A 469 26.05 23.21 27.78
C LEU A 469 25.91 24.53 28.53
N ARG A 470 26.10 25.63 27.80
CA ARG A 470 25.88 26.98 28.35
C ARG A 470 24.42 27.37 28.21
N LYS A 471 24.05 28.51 28.81
CA LYS A 471 22.69 29.08 28.67
C LYS A 471 22.34 29.37 27.20
N PHE A 472 23.35 29.70 26.38
CA PHE A 472 23.21 29.91 24.95
C PHE A 472 24.25 29.07 24.20
N ASN A 473 23.87 28.39 23.12
CA ASN A 473 24.76 27.53 22.34
C ASN A 473 24.63 27.80 20.84
N LEU A 474 25.77 27.82 20.15
CA LEU A 474 25.90 28.04 18.71
C LEU A 474 26.33 26.75 18.02
N GLY A 475 25.58 26.35 17.00
CA GLY A 475 25.94 25.23 16.13
C GLY A 475 26.66 25.72 14.88
N PHE A 476 27.72 25.02 14.46
CA PHE A 476 28.36 25.22 13.17
C PHE A 476 28.42 23.90 12.39
N LEU A 477 27.59 23.81 11.36
CA LEU A 477 27.45 22.64 10.50
C LEU A 477 28.21 22.86 9.19
N VAL A 478 29.34 22.19 9.07
CA VAL A 478 30.24 22.29 7.92
C VAL A 478 29.92 21.16 6.95
N GLY A 479 29.41 21.52 5.78
CA GLY A 479 29.24 20.58 4.69
C GLY A 479 30.57 20.30 3.98
N GLY A 480 30.58 20.22 2.67
CA GLY A 480 31.80 19.88 1.93
C GLY A 480 31.65 19.94 0.43
N ASN A 481 32.47 19.21 -0.31
CA ASN A 481 32.46 19.28 -1.77
C ASN A 481 31.18 18.66 -2.33
N THR A 482 30.65 19.28 -3.39
CA THR A 482 29.54 18.75 -4.18
C THR A 482 29.83 18.94 -5.68
N ARG A 483 29.00 18.38 -6.55
CA ARG A 483 29.20 18.51 -7.99
C ARG A 483 29.13 19.99 -8.39
N GLY A 484 30.25 20.53 -8.86
CA GLY A 484 30.37 21.93 -9.27
C GLY A 484 30.62 22.93 -8.15
N PHE A 485 30.99 22.48 -6.93
CA PHE A 485 31.36 23.36 -5.82
C PHE A 485 32.43 22.71 -4.95
N LYS A 486 33.48 23.48 -4.63
CA LYS A 486 34.49 23.10 -3.64
C LYS A 486 34.40 24.06 -2.47
N LEU A 487 34.41 23.52 -1.26
CA LEU A 487 34.42 24.34 -0.05
C LEU A 487 35.85 24.85 0.18
N GLU A 488 36.00 26.16 0.33
CA GLU A 488 37.31 26.82 0.46
C GLU A 488 37.75 26.90 1.92
N GLU A 489 38.99 26.51 2.20
CA GLU A 489 39.55 26.52 3.56
C GLU A 489 39.59 27.93 4.15
N MET A 490 39.95 28.94 3.34
CA MET A 490 40.01 30.34 3.76
C MET A 490 38.63 30.86 4.22
N ALA A 491 37.58 30.57 3.46
CA ALA A 491 36.22 30.95 3.83
C ALA A 491 35.77 30.28 5.15
N VAL A 492 36.15 29.01 5.38
CA VAL A 492 35.87 28.32 6.65
C VAL A 492 36.69 28.92 7.81
N ALA A 493 37.95 29.29 7.57
CA ALA A 493 38.79 29.92 8.59
C ALA A 493 38.24 31.28 9.03
N GLU A 494 37.83 32.14 8.09
CA GLU A 494 37.17 33.42 8.38
C GLU A 494 35.88 33.23 9.19
N ALA A 495 35.08 32.24 8.78
CA ALA A 495 33.87 31.85 9.48
C ALA A 495 34.15 31.43 10.94
N ILE A 496 35.16 30.59 11.17
CA ILE A 496 35.56 30.14 12.51
C ILE A 496 35.98 31.33 13.38
N ALA A 497 36.77 32.27 12.83
CA ALA A 497 37.19 33.46 13.56
C ALA A 497 35.98 34.30 13.99
N GLY A 498 35.02 34.52 13.09
CA GLY A 498 33.76 35.20 13.40
C GLY A 498 32.90 34.47 14.43
N LEU A 499 32.79 33.14 14.34
CA LEU A 499 32.07 32.30 15.29
C LEU A 499 32.65 32.40 16.70
N LYS A 500 33.98 32.28 16.84
CA LYS A 500 34.67 32.38 18.14
C LYS A 500 34.46 33.75 18.77
N LYS A 501 34.56 34.83 17.99
CA LYS A 501 34.29 36.20 18.46
C LYS A 501 32.86 36.34 18.95
N ALA A 502 31.87 35.86 18.18
CA ALA A 502 30.47 35.89 18.58
C ALA A 502 30.21 35.08 19.86
N ALA A 503 30.78 33.87 19.95
CA ALA A 503 30.64 33.00 21.10
C ALA A 503 31.21 33.62 22.39
N LEU A 504 32.29 34.38 22.30
CA LEU A 504 32.83 35.15 23.44
C LEU A 504 31.86 36.28 23.85
N SER A 505 31.39 37.07 22.89
CA SER A 505 30.50 38.20 23.17
C SER A 505 29.11 37.80 23.71
N LEU A 506 28.59 36.65 23.29
CA LEU A 506 27.27 36.14 23.68
C LEU A 506 27.33 35.18 24.88
N ASP A 507 28.52 34.98 25.46
CA ASP A 507 28.81 33.92 26.44
C ASP A 507 28.31 32.52 25.99
N ALA A 508 28.44 32.20 24.71
CA ALA A 508 27.86 31.02 24.11
C ALA A 508 28.79 29.80 24.17
N GLY A 509 28.22 28.59 24.25
CA GLY A 509 28.88 27.34 23.93
C GLY A 509 28.90 27.12 22.42
N VAL A 510 29.84 26.31 21.91
CA VAL A 510 29.98 26.04 20.48
C VAL A 510 29.96 24.53 20.21
N MET A 511 29.09 24.10 19.30
CA MET A 511 29.00 22.72 18.82
C MET A 511 29.28 22.70 17.32
N VAL A 512 30.25 21.89 16.89
CA VAL A 512 30.71 21.85 15.50
C VAL A 512 30.57 20.44 14.95
N SER A 513 30.06 20.32 13.72
CA SER A 513 30.05 19.04 13.00
C SER A 513 30.40 19.24 11.54
N SER A 514 31.30 18.42 11.01
CA SER A 514 31.56 18.28 9.57
C SER A 514 30.64 17.23 8.94
N SER A 515 30.66 17.10 7.61
CA SER A 515 30.01 16.01 6.87
C SER A 515 31.05 15.06 6.27
N ARG A 516 30.65 13.85 5.89
CA ARG A 516 31.53 12.91 5.16
C ARG A 516 32.07 13.43 3.80
N ARG A 517 31.60 14.59 3.36
CA ARG A 517 32.00 15.27 2.12
C ARG A 517 33.06 16.33 2.37
N THR A 518 33.34 16.65 3.64
CA THR A 518 34.24 17.73 4.04
C THR A 518 35.68 17.34 3.67
N PRO A 519 36.43 18.19 2.95
CA PRO A 519 37.83 17.92 2.63
C PRO A 519 38.70 17.72 3.88
N PRO A 520 39.70 16.82 3.85
CA PRO A 520 40.59 16.58 4.99
C PRO A 520 41.29 17.85 5.51
N ALA A 521 41.68 18.77 4.61
CA ALA A 521 42.28 20.04 4.99
C ALA A 521 41.37 20.89 5.90
N ILE A 522 40.06 20.91 5.59
CA ILE A 522 39.06 21.62 6.39
C ILE A 522 38.80 20.91 7.72
N GLU A 523 38.74 19.58 7.76
CA GLU A 523 38.63 18.88 9.05
C GLU A 523 39.86 19.05 9.95
N ASN A 524 41.06 19.08 9.36
CA ASN A 524 42.29 19.41 10.08
C ASN A 524 42.27 20.84 10.63
N LEU A 525 41.75 21.80 9.86
CA LEU A 525 41.49 23.15 10.34
C LEU A 525 40.51 23.14 11.51
N LEU A 526 39.35 22.49 11.40
CA LEU A 526 38.36 22.40 12.49
C LEU A 526 38.96 21.76 13.75
N ARG A 527 39.74 20.68 13.59
CA ARG A 527 40.46 20.04 14.70
C ARG A 527 41.41 21.03 15.38
N ARG A 528 42.29 21.68 14.61
CA ARG A 528 43.28 22.63 15.13
C ARG A 528 42.59 23.77 15.88
N GLU A 529 41.52 24.31 15.30
CA GLU A 529 40.82 25.46 15.85
C GLU A 529 39.98 25.15 17.09
N PHE A 530 39.39 23.96 17.20
CA PHE A 530 38.45 23.63 18.29
C PHE A 530 38.98 22.66 19.34
N SER A 531 40.09 21.94 19.12
CA SER A 531 40.58 20.94 20.09
C SER A 531 40.83 21.54 21.48
N SER A 532 41.48 22.70 21.55
CA SER A 532 41.76 23.43 22.80
C SER A 532 40.84 24.63 23.04
N TYR A 533 39.82 24.86 22.18
CA TYR A 533 38.96 26.03 22.32
C TYR A 533 38.07 25.92 23.57
N GLU A 534 38.16 26.93 24.44
CA GLU A 534 37.54 26.89 25.77
C GLU A 534 36.01 26.75 25.70
N ARG A 535 35.36 27.35 24.71
CA ARG A 535 33.89 27.32 24.59
C ARG A 535 33.35 26.17 23.73
N LYS A 536 34.20 25.26 23.25
CA LYS A 536 33.75 24.06 22.52
C LYS A 536 33.03 23.11 23.48
N ALA A 537 31.73 22.93 23.26
CA ALA A 537 30.93 21.89 23.89
C ALA A 537 31.01 20.56 23.12
N LEU A 538 31.05 20.59 21.78
CA LEU A 538 31.12 19.39 20.94
C LEU A 538 31.92 19.66 19.66
N LEU A 539 32.70 18.66 19.21
CA LEU A 539 33.31 18.62 17.88
C LEU A 539 33.13 17.21 17.29
N VAL A 540 32.41 17.11 16.18
CA VAL A 540 32.22 15.87 15.42
C VAL A 540 32.88 16.02 14.04
N LEU A 541 33.87 15.18 13.77
CA LEU A 541 34.53 15.12 12.47
C LEU A 541 34.08 13.85 11.74
N ALA A 542 33.16 14.02 10.80
CA ALA A 542 32.35 12.94 10.23
C ALA A 542 33.14 11.92 9.39
N ASN A 543 34.36 12.24 8.93
CA ASN A 543 35.21 11.22 8.30
C ASN A 543 35.89 10.28 9.32
N GLU A 544 35.94 10.66 10.60
CA GLU A 544 36.53 9.84 11.67
C GLU A 544 35.45 9.16 12.50
N PHE A 545 34.47 9.93 12.95
CA PHE A 545 33.37 9.45 13.76
C PHE A 545 32.11 10.24 13.44
N ASN A 546 31.04 9.54 13.07
CA ASN A 546 29.80 10.16 12.64
C ASN A 546 28.60 9.52 13.34
N PRO A 547 28.29 9.93 14.59
CA PRO A 547 27.11 9.48 15.30
C PRO A 547 25.84 9.65 14.48
N PRO A 548 24.89 8.72 14.58
CA PRO A 548 23.54 8.91 14.05
C PRO A 548 22.92 10.21 14.58
N ASP A 549 22.10 10.87 13.75
CA ASP A 549 21.34 12.06 14.14
C ASP A 549 22.17 13.26 14.67
N THR A 550 23.49 13.31 14.43
CA THR A 550 24.36 14.43 14.86
C THR A 550 23.81 15.82 14.50
N VAL A 551 23.35 16.00 13.25
CA VAL A 551 22.74 17.27 12.81
C VAL A 551 21.49 17.58 13.65
N GLY A 552 20.59 16.62 13.83
CA GLY A 552 19.39 16.78 14.65
C GLY A 552 19.70 17.11 16.11
N GLY A 553 20.74 16.51 16.70
CA GLY A 553 21.14 16.79 18.08
C GLY A 553 21.72 18.19 18.23
N ILE A 554 22.55 18.65 17.28
CA ILE A 554 23.03 20.05 17.27
C ILE A 554 21.85 21.01 17.10
N LEU A 555 20.91 20.71 16.21
CA LEU A 555 19.70 21.51 16.04
C LEU A 555 18.83 21.55 17.29
N ALA A 556 18.78 20.49 18.08
CA ALA A 556 17.99 20.47 19.31
C ALA A 556 18.66 21.28 20.45
N LEU A 557 19.99 21.14 20.57
CA LEU A 557 20.78 21.68 21.69
C LEU A 557 21.27 23.12 21.48
N CYS A 558 21.26 23.64 20.25
CA CYS A 558 21.70 24.99 19.93
C CYS A 558 20.53 25.97 19.78
N ASP A 559 20.80 27.25 20.03
CA ASP A 559 19.84 28.36 19.89
C ASP A 559 19.91 28.98 18.49
N ALA A 560 21.11 29.03 17.91
CA ALA A 560 21.35 29.44 16.54
C ALA A 560 22.32 28.47 15.86
N VAL A 561 22.12 28.26 14.56
CA VAL A 561 22.98 27.40 13.75
C VAL A 561 23.47 28.12 12.51
N VAL A 562 24.75 27.92 12.23
CA VAL A 562 25.43 28.41 11.04
C VAL A 562 25.75 27.23 10.14
N ILE A 563 25.47 27.35 8.85
CA ILE A 563 25.62 26.25 7.89
C ILE A 563 26.36 26.74 6.64
N THR A 564 27.21 25.90 6.06
CA THR A 564 27.84 26.17 4.76
C THR A 564 26.80 26.13 3.61
N PRO A 565 26.99 26.91 2.52
CA PRO A 565 25.89 27.23 1.60
C PRO A 565 25.38 26.07 0.76
N GLU A 566 26.21 25.06 0.54
CA GLU A 566 25.95 24.01 -0.45
C GLU A 566 25.09 22.87 0.10
N SER A 567 24.85 22.85 1.41
CA SER A 567 24.15 21.74 2.07
C SER A 567 22.63 21.96 2.12
N ILE A 568 21.94 21.67 1.00
CA ILE A 568 20.46 21.76 0.92
C ILE A 568 19.78 20.98 2.06
N SER A 569 20.25 19.77 2.38
CA SER A 569 19.66 18.94 3.42
C SER A 569 19.81 19.56 4.82
N MET A 570 21.03 19.97 5.22
CA MET A 570 21.24 20.57 6.55
C MET A 570 20.49 21.89 6.70
N VAL A 571 20.46 22.74 5.66
CA VAL A 571 19.68 23.98 5.66
C VAL A 571 18.18 23.69 5.79
N SER A 572 17.67 22.67 5.10
CA SER A 572 16.24 22.30 5.18
C SER A 572 15.86 21.70 6.55
N GLU A 573 16.73 20.86 7.13
CA GLU A 573 16.57 20.31 8.48
C GLU A 573 16.57 21.43 9.53
N ALA A 574 17.50 22.39 9.40
CA ALA A 574 17.58 23.54 10.28
C ALA A 574 16.37 24.47 10.16
N ALA A 575 15.88 24.74 8.95
CA ALA A 575 14.66 25.52 8.74
C ALA A 575 13.44 24.83 9.40
N ALA A 576 13.34 23.50 9.29
CA ALA A 576 12.27 22.73 9.94
C ALA A 576 12.35 22.72 11.48
N SER A 577 13.55 22.93 12.06
CA SER A 577 13.72 22.96 13.51
C SER A 577 13.19 24.23 14.20
N GLY A 578 12.90 25.29 13.42
CA GLY A 578 12.50 26.61 13.93
C GLY A 578 13.63 27.42 14.57
N LYS A 579 14.85 26.88 14.63
CA LYS A 579 16.03 27.58 15.17
C LYS A 579 16.44 28.76 14.30
N ARG A 580 17.17 29.70 14.90
CA ARG A 580 17.77 30.81 14.16
C ARG A 580 18.82 30.26 13.19
N LEU A 581 18.58 30.43 11.89
CA LEU A 581 19.38 29.82 10.84
C LEU A 581 20.14 30.88 10.03
N LEU A 582 21.46 30.79 10.07
CA LEU A 582 22.36 31.59 9.25
C LEU A 582 23.09 30.69 8.26
N VAL A 583 23.20 31.13 7.01
CA VAL A 583 23.87 30.37 5.95
C VAL A 583 24.97 31.22 5.35
N MET A 584 26.19 30.69 5.31
CA MET A 584 27.31 31.38 4.65
C MET A 584 27.03 31.49 3.15
N ASP A 585 27.39 32.59 2.51
CA ASP A 585 27.33 32.73 1.05
C ASP A 585 28.62 32.25 0.39
N SER A 586 28.55 31.94 -0.91
CA SER A 586 29.74 31.80 -1.75
C SER A 586 29.42 32.16 -3.21
N PRO A 587 30.26 32.98 -3.87
CA PRO A 587 30.08 33.32 -5.28
C PRO A 587 30.19 32.09 -6.19
N LEU A 588 30.90 31.05 -5.74
CA LEU A 588 31.14 29.79 -6.44
C LEU A 588 29.95 28.82 -6.41
N LEU A 589 28.85 29.17 -5.74
CA LEU A 589 27.69 28.28 -5.65
C LEU A 589 27.07 27.98 -7.03
N PRO A 590 26.78 26.71 -7.33
CA PRO A 590 26.00 26.36 -8.50
C PRO A 590 24.63 27.05 -8.47
N ALA A 591 24.11 27.41 -9.65
CA ALA A 591 22.83 28.12 -9.77
C ALA A 591 21.66 27.43 -9.05
N LYS A 592 21.69 26.10 -8.91
CA LYS A 592 20.70 25.34 -8.11
C LYS A 592 20.71 25.72 -6.64
N HIS A 593 21.89 25.84 -6.03
CA HIS A 593 22.04 26.18 -4.61
C HIS A 593 21.71 27.65 -4.37
N LYS A 594 22.14 28.55 -5.27
CA LYS A 594 21.76 29.97 -5.22
C LYS A 594 20.24 30.15 -5.21
N ARG A 595 19.52 29.53 -6.16
CA ARG A 595 18.04 29.55 -6.19
C ARG A 595 17.39 29.00 -4.93
N PHE A 596 17.98 27.96 -4.34
CA PHE A 596 17.48 27.40 -3.09
C PHE A 596 17.62 28.39 -1.94
N LEU A 597 18.81 28.98 -1.75
CA LEU A 597 19.06 29.97 -0.70
C LEU A 597 18.24 31.25 -0.91
N GLU A 598 18.15 31.76 -2.14
CA GLU A 598 17.29 32.90 -2.51
C GLU A 598 15.82 32.59 -2.22
N GLY A 599 15.36 31.38 -2.55
CA GLY A 599 14.00 30.93 -2.28
C GLY A 599 13.66 30.92 -0.79
N LEU A 600 14.60 30.52 0.07
CA LEU A 600 14.40 30.54 1.52
C LEU A 600 14.57 31.94 2.12
N SER A 601 15.55 32.71 1.64
CA SER A 601 15.85 34.06 2.14
C SER A 601 14.74 35.05 1.80
N SER A 602 14.17 34.99 0.59
CA SER A 602 12.99 35.79 0.20
C SER A 602 11.73 35.49 1.03
N ARG A 603 11.73 34.40 1.80
CA ARG A 603 10.66 34.00 2.72
C ARG A 603 11.01 34.26 4.19
N GLY A 604 12.16 34.90 4.47
CA GLY A 604 12.61 35.19 5.84
C GLY A 604 13.11 33.98 6.64
N LEU A 605 13.24 32.81 6.02
CA LEU A 605 13.57 31.56 6.74
C LEU A 605 15.05 31.44 7.10
N ILE A 606 15.90 32.05 6.28
CA ILE A 606 17.35 32.03 6.46
C ILE A 606 17.91 33.43 6.27
N ARG A 607 19.00 33.69 6.98
CA ARG A 607 19.85 34.85 6.71
C ARG A 607 21.14 34.41 6.03
N VAL A 608 21.37 34.92 4.83
CA VAL A 608 22.60 34.69 4.08
C VAL A 608 23.62 35.79 4.41
N PHE A 609 24.89 35.44 4.60
CA PHE A 609 25.95 36.39 4.95
C PHE A 609 27.31 35.97 4.36
N ALA A 610 28.20 36.93 4.10
CA ALA A 610 29.56 36.60 3.63
C ALA A 610 30.41 35.99 4.77
N PRO A 611 31.34 35.03 4.51
CA PRO A 611 32.08 34.34 5.57
C PRO A 611 32.69 35.24 6.67
N GLY A 612 33.34 36.34 6.30
CA GLY A 612 33.92 37.31 7.23
C GLY A 612 32.90 38.12 8.07
N GLU A 613 31.62 38.09 7.73
CA GLU A 613 30.56 38.83 8.44
C GLU A 613 29.86 38.01 9.54
N MET A 614 30.29 36.76 9.79
CA MET A 614 29.60 35.85 10.70
C MET A 614 29.36 36.46 12.09
N GLY A 615 30.36 37.15 12.66
CA GLY A 615 30.24 37.75 13.98
C GLY A 615 29.12 38.79 14.06
N ARG A 616 29.00 39.64 13.03
CA ARG A 616 27.92 40.64 12.91
C ARG A 616 26.57 39.96 12.69
N ALA A 617 26.54 38.94 11.84
CA ALA A 617 25.34 38.19 11.53
C ALA A 617 24.75 37.53 12.79
N LEU A 618 25.58 36.87 13.61
CA LEU A 618 25.16 36.24 14.88
C LEU A 618 24.73 37.26 15.95
N SER A 619 25.36 38.44 15.98
CA SER A 619 25.07 39.47 16.99
C SER A 619 23.83 40.32 16.66
N SER A 620 23.36 40.29 15.42
CA SER A 620 22.15 41.02 15.02
C SER A 620 20.88 40.41 15.66
N PRO A 621 19.77 41.18 15.80
CA PRO A 621 18.48 40.61 16.21
C PRO A 621 18.02 39.51 15.26
N ALA A 622 17.23 38.55 15.76
CA ALA A 622 16.61 37.55 14.91
C ALA A 622 15.54 38.24 14.04
N ASP A 623 15.68 38.14 12.72
CA ASP A 623 14.62 38.52 11.80
C ASP A 623 13.45 37.53 12.03
N GLY A 624 12.33 38.02 12.53
CA GLY A 624 11.22 37.17 12.95
C GLY A 624 10.49 36.57 11.74
N ALA A 625 10.84 35.35 11.33
CA ALA A 625 9.99 34.43 10.54
C ALA A 625 10.74 33.13 10.14
N SER A 626 11.24 32.32 11.08
CA SER A 626 11.91 31.05 10.70
C SER A 626 10.96 29.87 10.44
N ALA A 627 9.66 29.98 10.76
CA ALA A 627 8.76 28.82 10.86
C ALA A 627 7.65 28.69 9.80
N GLU A 628 7.41 29.69 8.95
CA GLU A 628 6.18 29.74 8.12
C GLU A 628 6.23 28.87 6.86
N ALA A 629 7.26 28.95 6.00
CA ALA A 629 7.25 28.20 4.74
C ALA A 629 7.40 26.66 4.90
N GLY A 630 8.03 26.19 5.98
CA GLY A 630 8.07 24.77 6.30
C GLY A 630 6.70 24.21 6.67
N ARG A 631 5.82 25.06 7.22
CA ARG A 631 4.41 24.73 7.46
C ARG A 631 3.63 24.69 6.15
N ASP A 632 3.85 25.65 5.25
CA ASP A 632 3.17 25.69 3.94
C ASP A 632 3.50 24.45 3.06
N ASP A 633 4.79 24.09 2.95
CA ASP A 633 5.23 22.90 2.21
C ASP A 633 4.56 21.63 2.76
N ARG A 634 4.49 21.51 4.10
CA ARG A 634 3.90 20.37 4.79
C ARG A 634 2.38 20.29 4.58
N GLU A 635 1.67 21.41 4.70
CA GLU A 635 0.22 21.48 4.56
C GLU A 635 -0.25 21.10 3.16
N GLU A 636 0.40 21.60 2.11
CA GLU A 636 0.05 21.23 0.74
C GLU A 636 0.30 19.73 0.49
N ILE A 637 1.38 19.15 1.02
CA ILE A 637 1.62 17.70 0.92
C ILE A 637 0.52 16.91 1.65
N LEU A 638 0.17 17.29 2.88
CA LEU A 638 -0.88 16.62 3.65
C LEU A 638 -2.23 16.66 2.95
N LYS A 639 -2.60 17.82 2.39
CA LYS A 639 -3.83 17.98 1.58
C LYS A 639 -3.85 17.04 0.39
N ARG A 640 -2.73 16.88 -0.33
CA ARG A 640 -2.63 15.96 -1.46
C ARG A 640 -2.66 14.50 -1.04
N LEU A 641 -2.02 14.17 0.08
CA LEU A 641 -2.05 12.83 0.64
C LEU A 641 -3.45 12.42 1.10
N ASP A 642 -4.19 13.33 1.72
CA ASP A 642 -5.56 13.05 2.18
C ASP A 642 -6.50 12.72 1.02
N ALA A 643 -6.38 13.40 -0.12
CA ALA A 643 -7.15 13.05 -1.32
C ALA A 643 -6.70 11.73 -1.97
N LEU A 644 -5.45 11.30 -1.72
CA LEU A 644 -4.80 10.19 -2.40
C LEU A 644 -5.01 8.84 -1.70
N LEU A 645 -4.94 8.83 -0.37
CA LEU A 645 -4.95 7.65 0.53
C LEU A 645 -6.35 7.40 1.10
#